data_AF-A0A1B9F4H5-F1
#
_entry.id   AF-A0A1B9F4H5-F1
#
_cell.length_a   1.000
_cell.length_b   1.000
_cell.length_c   1.000
_cell.angle_alpha   90.00
_cell.angle_beta   90.00
_cell.angle_gamma   90.00
#
_symmetry.space_group_name_H-M   'P 1'
#
loop_
_entity.id
_entity.type
_entity.pdbx_description
1 polymer ?
#
loop_
_entity_poly.entity_id
_entity_poly.type
_entity_poly.pdbx_seq_one_letter_code
_entity_poly.pdbx_strand_id
1 'polypeptide(L)'
;MSEHIKDILNDVFERFYITILKDLYASSFLRSYTMIARLVSRQADFLGRALASNVDKEEIFGHYLATAKVHWNLRIHEKAIFDMIEFLHEELWNIREKLPPSARERIPEVIGIIREAYAEAYIQGILEDALTVLGSGSGFFTDDHVLWLEDFYRSLFENESPPEFNPQRCKLGRWLNSLTFEVMCYRASDLRIKILSTHKDLHEAAKLAYTFYLNGNKEKALPLVRMICENLFLLSSFLGELIFRWESSKVKILLDYIKEESLRGGLFVITLNRAILQLRKSHEEVSNLKLELSHSTRENFGNSEGVCLVETDGNLYLLVDTSRFPFSRIRSWLEETAQALAKKFAERIKNPVLSVGLIDPEMLKSYSVEEIQELLRLAEEHLAIVDEPKPLLVKDLTPHLEEFFVRVHRYLKIKRLVQEALEAQEVILYLQPLHVLSSGKASGWFECLVRLKDEKDQIISAGEFIPIVARENLQEPFDLVVLKTLLSRLRDLAKFAKKIFINLYPRSFSSEDVLEALRELALRAKELNMGLVVEVTEYEELSKPDFVKKLKSNNMEFAVDDFGSGYANFELIGRLTEEKVVSFVKIDGSLVKRAISSESIRSVLDSVVLLALDLGLGVVYEFVENQELISLLRSIPERLRAKTPQNRKGEDFLGQGYYYSRPAPLEFWLKK
;
A
#
# COMPACT_ATOMS: atom_id res chain seq x y z
N MET A 1 -24.21 40.93 55.86
CA MET A 1 -23.49 40.09 56.85
C MET A 1 -22.58 40.96 57.69
N SER A 2 -22.22 40.54 58.90
CA SER A 2 -21.18 41.20 59.69
C SER A 2 -19.80 40.99 59.06
N GLU A 3 -18.89 41.95 59.29
CA GLU A 3 -17.48 41.91 58.87
C GLU A 3 -16.79 40.60 59.33
N HIS A 4 -17.18 40.12 60.53
CA HIS A 4 -16.73 38.85 61.10
C HIS A 4 -17.04 37.61 60.24
N ILE A 5 -18.17 37.54 59.53
CA ILE A 5 -18.49 36.38 58.68
C ILE A 5 -17.66 36.43 57.39
N LYS A 6 -17.40 37.63 56.86
CA LYS A 6 -16.56 37.82 55.67
C LYS A 6 -15.11 37.38 55.93
N ASP A 7 -14.57 37.68 57.11
CA ASP A 7 -13.23 37.23 57.50
C ASP A 7 -13.13 35.70 57.61
N ILE A 8 -14.16 35.05 58.15
CA ILE A 8 -14.24 33.58 58.22
C ILE A 8 -14.25 32.98 56.81
N LEU A 9 -15.06 33.52 55.89
CA LEU A 9 -15.12 33.02 54.51
C LEU A 9 -13.80 33.25 53.77
N ASN A 10 -13.14 34.40 53.98
CA ASN A 10 -11.81 34.66 53.41
C ASN A 10 -10.78 33.62 53.89
N ASP A 11 -10.74 33.33 55.18
CA ASP A 11 -9.83 32.32 55.75
C ASP A 11 -10.12 30.91 55.19
N VAL A 12 -11.40 30.51 55.07
CA VAL A 12 -11.79 29.23 54.46
C VAL A 12 -11.26 29.09 53.03
N PHE A 13 -11.50 30.10 52.18
CA PHE A 13 -11.00 30.06 50.80
C PHE A 13 -9.48 30.19 50.73
N GLU A 14 -8.83 30.97 51.60
CA GLU A 14 -7.37 31.07 51.66
C GLU A 14 -6.72 29.71 51.97
N ARG A 15 -7.24 28.98 52.97
CA ARG A 15 -6.78 27.62 53.29
C ARG A 15 -6.94 26.65 52.13
N PHE A 16 -8.02 26.77 51.36
CA PHE A 16 -8.21 25.99 50.15
C PHE A 16 -7.12 26.25 49.10
N TYR A 17 -6.90 27.52 48.72
CA TYR A 17 -5.88 27.82 47.72
C TYR A 17 -4.46 27.52 48.19
N ILE A 18 -4.17 27.65 49.50
CA ILE A 18 -2.91 27.19 50.09
C ILE A 18 -2.76 25.67 49.92
N THR A 19 -3.84 24.91 50.05
CA THR A 19 -3.84 23.45 49.87
C THR A 19 -3.62 23.09 48.39
N ILE A 20 -4.24 23.81 47.44
CA ILE A 20 -3.98 23.64 46.01
C ILE A 20 -2.53 23.96 45.65
N LEU A 21 -1.93 25.00 46.25
CA LEU A 21 -0.54 25.38 46.01
C LEU A 21 0.48 24.31 46.46
N LYS A 22 0.07 23.35 47.30
CA LYS A 22 0.92 22.20 47.66
C LYS A 22 0.99 21.16 46.54
N ASP A 23 0.08 21.19 45.56
CA ASP A 23 0.17 20.41 44.34
C ASP A 23 1.20 21.05 43.38
N LEU A 24 2.28 20.32 43.09
CA LEU A 24 3.37 20.76 42.21
C LEU A 24 2.89 21.09 40.79
N TYR A 25 1.82 20.45 40.33
CA TYR A 25 1.28 20.69 38.99
C TYR A 25 0.44 21.98 38.96
N ALA A 26 -0.51 22.15 39.90
CA ALA A 26 -1.36 23.33 39.98
C ALA A 26 -0.58 24.62 40.33
N SER A 27 0.47 24.51 41.14
CA SER A 27 1.34 25.65 41.51
C SER A 27 2.10 26.25 40.33
N SER A 28 2.35 25.49 39.25
CA SER A 28 3.00 25.99 38.03
C SER A 28 2.13 26.98 37.22
N PHE A 29 0.80 26.89 37.37
CA PHE A 29 -0.17 27.76 36.70
C PHE A 29 -0.61 28.93 37.59
N LEU A 30 -0.60 28.75 38.92
CA LEU A 30 -0.89 29.80 39.90
C LEU A 30 0.34 30.68 40.17
N ARG A 31 0.64 31.59 39.23
CA ARG A 31 1.90 32.37 39.19
C ARG A 31 1.98 33.58 40.14
N SER A 32 0.90 33.96 40.84
CA SER A 32 0.93 35.13 41.74
C SER A 32 -0.02 35.02 42.93
N TYR A 33 0.50 35.34 44.12
CA TYR A 33 -0.27 35.52 45.34
C TYR A 33 -1.40 36.55 45.19
N THR A 34 -1.22 37.57 44.32
CA THR A 34 -2.28 38.56 44.04
C THR A 34 -3.46 37.98 43.28
N MET A 35 -3.26 36.92 42.47
CA MET A 35 -4.34 36.24 41.76
C MET A 35 -5.19 35.42 42.74
N ILE A 36 -4.52 34.74 43.68
CA ILE A 36 -5.18 33.96 44.73
C ILE A 36 -5.98 34.88 45.65
N ALA A 37 -5.40 35.97 46.14
CA ALA A 37 -6.08 36.93 47.00
C ALA A 37 -7.35 37.50 46.33
N ARG A 38 -7.32 37.75 45.01
CA ARG A 38 -8.50 38.19 44.24
C ARG A 38 -9.57 37.10 44.14
N LEU A 39 -9.18 35.84 43.91
CA LEU A 39 -10.11 34.72 43.85
C LEU A 39 -10.78 34.45 45.19
N VAL A 40 -9.99 34.45 46.28
CA VAL A 40 -10.45 34.33 47.68
C VAL A 40 -11.49 35.41 47.99
N SER A 41 -11.11 36.69 47.82
CA SER A 41 -12.01 37.80 48.17
C SER A 41 -13.29 37.79 47.32
N ARG A 42 -13.20 37.43 46.04
CA ARG A 42 -14.36 37.41 45.14
C ARG A 42 -15.36 36.30 45.51
N GLN A 43 -14.86 35.11 45.84
CA GLN A 43 -15.71 33.99 46.26
C GLN A 43 -16.31 34.22 47.65
N ALA A 44 -15.53 34.71 48.61
CA ALA A 44 -16.02 35.05 49.95
C ALA A 44 -17.13 36.11 49.90
N ASP A 45 -16.94 37.17 49.12
CA ASP A 45 -17.93 38.24 48.96
C ASP A 45 -19.22 37.75 48.30
N PHE A 46 -19.12 36.96 47.23
CA PHE A 46 -20.30 36.46 46.55
C PHE A 46 -21.07 35.44 47.40
N LEU A 47 -20.37 34.48 48.03
CA LEU A 47 -20.99 33.50 48.92
C LEU A 47 -21.74 34.17 50.07
N GLY A 48 -21.14 35.22 50.66
CA GLY A 48 -21.77 36.01 51.69
C GLY A 48 -23.08 36.67 51.23
N ARG A 49 -23.14 37.16 49.98
CA ARG A 49 -24.37 37.71 49.39
C ARG A 49 -25.39 36.63 49.07
N ALA A 50 -24.95 35.50 48.52
CA ALA A 50 -25.79 34.36 48.19
C ALA A 50 -26.50 33.80 49.44
N LEU A 51 -25.81 33.76 50.58
CA LEU A 51 -26.39 33.33 51.86
C LEU A 51 -27.30 34.41 52.50
N ALA A 52 -27.00 35.70 52.32
CA ALA A 52 -27.67 36.78 53.05
C ALA A 52 -28.88 37.44 52.34
N SER A 53 -29.08 37.21 51.05
CA SER A 53 -29.99 38.03 50.19
C SER A 53 -30.75 37.16 49.18
N ASN A 54 -31.90 37.61 48.66
CA ASN A 54 -32.71 36.98 47.58
C ASN A 54 -32.00 36.84 46.21
N VAL A 55 -30.71 36.52 46.19
CA VAL A 55 -29.97 36.15 44.98
C VAL A 55 -30.61 34.90 44.40
N ASP A 56 -31.00 34.99 43.14
CA ASP A 56 -31.67 33.91 42.43
C ASP A 56 -30.71 32.74 42.15
N LYS A 57 -31.27 31.54 42.02
CA LYS A 57 -30.50 30.30 41.79
C LYS A 57 -29.66 30.39 40.52
N GLU A 58 -30.19 30.99 39.46
CA GLU A 58 -29.48 31.18 38.18
C GLU A 58 -28.26 32.10 38.34
N GLU A 59 -28.37 33.16 39.15
CA GLU A 59 -27.25 34.08 39.40
C GLU A 59 -26.14 33.40 40.21
N ILE A 60 -26.52 32.59 41.22
CA ILE A 60 -25.56 31.79 41.99
C ILE A 60 -24.86 30.78 41.08
N PHE A 61 -25.64 30.06 40.27
CA PHE A 61 -25.12 29.09 39.32
C PHE A 61 -24.14 29.73 38.33
N GLY A 62 -24.52 30.83 37.69
CA GLY A 62 -23.68 31.54 36.71
C GLY A 62 -22.36 32.05 37.31
N HIS A 63 -22.38 32.55 38.55
CA HIS A 63 -21.16 32.99 39.23
C HIS A 63 -20.18 31.84 39.46
N TYR A 64 -20.67 30.72 40.00
CA TYR A 64 -19.81 29.57 40.31
C TYR A 64 -19.41 28.78 39.06
N LEU A 65 -20.22 28.77 38.01
CA LEU A 65 -19.86 28.22 36.70
C LEU A 65 -18.67 28.99 36.11
N ALA A 66 -18.73 30.33 36.10
CA ALA A 66 -17.63 31.17 35.62
C ALA A 66 -16.34 30.98 36.44
N THR A 67 -16.50 30.81 37.76
CA THR A 67 -15.40 30.55 38.68
C THR A 67 -14.78 29.18 38.44
N ALA A 68 -15.60 28.16 38.24
CA ALA A 68 -15.17 26.80 37.94
C ALA A 68 -14.41 26.73 36.61
N LYS A 69 -14.83 27.47 35.57
CA LYS A 69 -14.09 27.61 34.31
C LYS A 69 -12.69 28.19 34.52
N VAL A 70 -12.53 29.15 35.43
CA VAL A 70 -11.18 29.66 35.79
C VAL A 70 -10.35 28.56 36.45
N HIS A 71 -10.93 27.76 37.36
CA HIS A 71 -10.23 26.65 38.00
C HIS A 71 -9.83 25.54 37.02
N TRP A 72 -10.70 25.21 36.08
CA TRP A 72 -10.40 24.29 34.97
C TRP A 72 -9.20 24.78 34.15
N ASN A 73 -9.21 26.05 33.74
CA ASN A 73 -8.11 26.66 32.96
C ASN A 73 -6.78 26.70 33.73
N LEU A 74 -6.84 26.70 35.06
CA LEU A 74 -5.67 26.59 35.94
C LEU A 74 -5.22 25.13 36.17
N ARG A 75 -5.87 24.16 35.51
CA ARG A 75 -5.59 22.72 35.63
C ARG A 75 -5.73 22.17 37.05
N ILE A 76 -6.65 22.73 37.84
CA ILE A 76 -6.98 22.21 39.16
C ILE A 76 -7.84 20.96 38.99
N HIS A 77 -7.44 19.84 39.60
CA HIS A 77 -8.16 18.57 39.50
C HIS A 77 -9.52 18.63 40.21
N GLU A 78 -10.58 18.02 39.65
CA GLU A 78 -11.94 18.07 40.19
C GLU A 78 -12.02 17.54 41.63
N LYS A 79 -11.26 16.50 41.96
CA LYS A 79 -11.19 15.95 43.32
C LYS A 79 -10.88 17.04 44.35
N ALA A 80 -9.89 17.90 44.08
CA ALA A 80 -9.54 18.99 44.98
C ALA A 80 -10.67 20.03 45.12
N ILE A 81 -11.42 20.26 44.03
CA ILE A 81 -12.60 21.13 44.05
C ILE A 81 -13.70 20.52 44.93
N PHE A 82 -14.07 19.26 44.73
CA PHE A 82 -15.16 18.65 45.50
C PHE A 82 -14.80 18.45 46.97
N ASP A 83 -13.53 18.15 47.28
CA ASP A 83 -13.01 18.16 48.66
C ASP A 83 -13.14 19.56 49.30
N MET A 84 -12.94 20.63 48.52
CA MET A 84 -13.15 22.01 48.98
C MET A 84 -14.62 22.34 49.19
N ILE A 85 -15.51 21.90 48.31
CA ILE A 85 -16.93 22.15 48.48
C ILE A 85 -17.46 21.42 49.73
N GLU A 86 -16.97 20.20 50.01
CA GLU A 86 -17.25 19.52 51.29
C GLU A 86 -16.69 20.28 52.48
N PHE A 87 -15.43 20.72 52.42
CA PHE A 87 -14.83 21.50 53.49
C PHE A 87 -15.59 22.80 53.75
N LEU A 88 -16.01 23.50 52.69
CA LEU A 88 -16.83 24.70 52.77
C LEU A 88 -18.18 24.42 53.43
N HIS A 89 -18.81 23.31 53.07
CA HIS A 89 -20.08 22.89 53.66
C HIS A 89 -19.95 22.62 55.18
N GLU A 90 -18.91 21.89 55.60
CA GLU A 90 -18.62 21.62 57.01
C GLU A 90 -18.33 22.90 57.81
N GLU A 91 -17.51 23.81 57.28
CA GLU A 91 -17.19 25.08 57.94
C GLU A 91 -18.42 25.99 58.06
N LEU A 92 -19.23 26.10 57.00
CA LEU A 92 -20.50 26.84 57.04
C LEU A 92 -21.48 26.21 58.06
N TRP A 93 -21.51 24.88 58.15
CA TRP A 93 -22.33 24.17 59.11
C TRP A 93 -21.87 24.39 60.56
N ASN A 94 -20.56 24.47 60.80
CA ASN A 94 -19.97 24.74 62.10
C ASN A 94 -20.27 26.16 62.59
N ILE A 95 -20.28 27.15 61.68
CA ILE A 95 -20.58 28.55 62.03
C ILE A 95 -22.08 28.89 61.95
N ARG A 96 -22.96 27.94 61.66
CA ARG A 96 -24.39 28.18 61.39
C ARG A 96 -25.13 28.95 62.50
N GLU A 97 -24.76 28.76 63.76
CA GLU A 97 -25.39 29.44 64.90
C GLU A 97 -24.99 30.93 64.98
N LYS A 98 -23.93 31.32 64.27
CA LYS A 98 -23.50 32.72 64.10
C LYS A 98 -24.12 33.40 62.87
N LEU A 99 -24.85 32.65 62.05
CA LEU A 99 -25.51 33.15 60.84
C LEU A 99 -26.98 33.52 61.13
N PRO A 100 -27.56 34.49 60.40
CA PRO A 100 -28.99 34.77 60.47
C PRO A 100 -29.82 33.50 60.15
N PRO A 101 -31.00 33.29 60.76
CA PRO A 101 -31.84 32.12 60.52
C PRO A 101 -32.14 31.88 59.02
N SER A 102 -32.40 32.95 58.27
CA SER A 102 -32.64 32.90 56.82
C SER A 102 -31.42 32.42 56.00
N ALA A 103 -30.20 32.66 56.49
CA ALA A 103 -28.98 32.19 55.85
C ALA A 103 -28.72 30.71 56.15
N ARG A 104 -29.04 30.26 57.37
CA ARG A 104 -28.89 28.86 57.80
C ARG A 104 -29.68 27.89 56.93
N GLU A 105 -30.94 28.23 56.63
CA GLU A 105 -31.83 27.38 55.82
C GLU A 105 -31.37 27.25 54.36
N ARG A 106 -30.60 28.22 53.86
CA ARG A 106 -30.11 28.25 52.47
C ARG A 106 -28.77 27.55 52.24
N ILE A 107 -28.03 27.19 53.30
CA ILE A 107 -26.70 26.56 53.16
C ILE A 107 -26.77 25.31 52.26
N PRO A 108 -27.67 24.32 52.48
CA PRO A 108 -27.69 23.11 51.65
C PRO A 108 -28.03 23.39 50.19
N GLU A 109 -28.94 24.35 49.95
CA GLU A 109 -29.33 24.78 48.62
C GLU A 109 -28.17 25.45 47.86
N VAL A 110 -27.49 26.42 48.50
CA VAL A 110 -26.37 27.14 47.90
C VAL A 110 -25.20 26.19 47.62
N ILE A 111 -24.85 25.31 48.56
CA ILE A 111 -23.82 24.29 48.34
C ILE A 111 -24.20 23.34 47.20
N GLY A 112 -25.46 22.91 47.12
CA GLY A 112 -25.95 22.10 46.00
C GLY A 112 -25.79 22.81 44.65
N ILE A 113 -26.12 24.09 44.56
CA ILE A 113 -25.94 24.89 43.33
C ILE A 113 -24.44 25.02 42.98
N ILE A 114 -23.57 25.24 43.97
CA ILE A 114 -22.11 25.30 43.76
C ILE A 114 -21.61 23.98 43.18
N ARG A 115 -22.00 22.84 43.75
CA ARG A 115 -21.63 21.50 43.26
C ARG A 115 -22.02 21.30 41.80
N GLU A 116 -23.28 21.59 41.47
CA GLU A 116 -23.79 21.43 40.12
C GLU A 116 -23.10 22.37 39.13
N ALA A 117 -22.80 23.61 39.52
CA ALA A 117 -22.08 24.57 38.68
C ALA A 117 -20.63 24.13 38.40
N TYR A 118 -19.94 23.61 39.41
CA TYR A 118 -18.60 23.07 39.26
C TYR A 118 -18.60 21.80 38.41
N ALA A 119 -19.53 20.88 38.66
CA ALA A 119 -19.67 19.67 37.86
C ALA A 119 -19.92 20.01 36.37
N GLU A 120 -20.80 20.97 36.08
CA GLU A 120 -21.06 21.40 34.70
C GLU A 120 -19.81 21.96 34.01
N ALA A 121 -19.09 22.87 34.66
CA ALA A 121 -17.89 23.47 34.08
C ALA A 121 -16.79 22.43 33.81
N TYR A 122 -16.61 21.45 34.69
CA TYR A 122 -15.63 20.38 34.52
C TYR A 122 -16.05 19.37 33.45
N ILE A 123 -17.33 19.00 33.37
CA ILE A 123 -17.87 18.19 32.26
C ILE A 123 -17.61 18.89 30.93
N GLN A 124 -17.93 20.19 30.84
CA GLN A 124 -17.71 21.01 29.65
C GLN A 124 -16.23 21.01 29.26
N GLY A 125 -15.33 21.30 30.22
CA GLY A 125 -13.90 21.34 29.98
C GLY A 125 -13.31 20.01 29.53
N ILE A 126 -13.72 18.89 30.15
CA ILE A 126 -13.26 17.54 29.77
C ILE A 126 -13.63 17.22 28.32
N LEU A 127 -14.88 17.51 27.93
CA LEU A 127 -15.37 17.25 26.57
C LEU A 127 -14.68 18.15 25.54
N GLU A 128 -14.48 19.43 25.84
CA GLU A 128 -13.76 20.38 24.96
C GLU A 128 -12.30 19.97 24.74
N ASP A 129 -11.60 19.56 25.80
CA ASP A 129 -10.23 19.03 25.69
C ASP A 129 -10.21 17.74 24.86
N ALA A 130 -11.16 16.82 25.08
CA ALA A 130 -11.25 15.57 24.32
C ALA A 130 -11.52 15.81 22.83
N LEU A 131 -12.45 16.70 22.49
CA LEU A 131 -12.74 17.12 21.11
C LEU A 131 -11.52 17.74 20.44
N THR A 132 -10.75 18.56 21.16
CA THR A 132 -9.53 19.18 20.65
C THR A 132 -8.46 18.13 20.32
N VAL A 133 -8.24 17.17 21.22
CA VAL A 133 -7.22 16.13 21.02
C VAL A 133 -7.64 15.17 19.91
N LEU A 134 -8.87 14.67 19.93
CA LEU A 134 -9.36 13.71 18.95
C LEU A 134 -9.54 14.33 17.55
N GLY A 135 -9.99 15.59 17.46
CA GLY A 135 -10.14 16.31 16.19
C GLY A 135 -8.82 16.66 15.49
N SER A 136 -7.69 16.55 16.18
CA SER A 136 -6.36 16.73 15.59
C SER A 136 -5.79 15.47 14.93
N GLY A 137 -6.44 14.30 15.12
CA GLY A 137 -6.03 13.02 14.56
C GLY A 137 -6.67 12.73 13.20
N SER A 138 -5.86 12.57 12.15
CA SER A 138 -6.34 12.13 10.83
C SER A 138 -6.42 10.60 10.76
N GLY A 139 -7.62 10.02 10.83
CA GLY A 139 -7.83 8.58 10.72
C GLY A 139 -9.19 8.21 10.15
N PHE A 140 -9.26 7.12 9.37
CA PHE A 140 -10.45 6.70 8.61
C PHE A 140 -11.72 6.40 9.46
N PHE A 141 -11.58 6.29 10.80
CA PHE A 141 -12.68 6.06 11.76
C PHE A 141 -12.65 7.02 12.96
N THR A 142 -11.72 7.98 13.01
CA THR A 142 -11.70 8.98 14.08
C THR A 142 -12.85 9.97 13.91
N ASP A 143 -13.22 10.28 12.67
CA ASP A 143 -14.23 11.28 12.35
C ASP A 143 -15.62 10.90 12.88
N ASP A 144 -16.04 9.64 12.78
CA ASP A 144 -17.36 9.22 13.27
C ASP A 144 -17.46 9.27 14.81
N HIS A 145 -16.36 9.05 15.53
CA HIS A 145 -16.33 9.17 17.00
C HIS A 145 -16.25 10.62 17.47
N VAL A 146 -15.48 11.45 16.77
CA VAL A 146 -15.43 12.89 17.01
C VAL A 146 -16.82 13.48 16.80
N LEU A 147 -17.48 13.15 15.68
CA LEU A 147 -18.85 13.59 15.41
C LEU A 147 -19.85 13.10 16.48
N TRP A 148 -19.73 11.83 16.91
CA TRP A 148 -20.60 11.32 17.97
C TRP A 148 -20.35 12.05 19.31
N LEU A 149 -19.10 12.38 19.64
CA LEU A 149 -18.75 13.15 20.83
C LEU A 149 -19.21 14.61 20.73
N GLU A 150 -19.16 15.23 19.54
CA GLU A 150 -19.71 16.55 19.27
C GLU A 150 -21.23 16.55 19.50
N ASP A 151 -21.96 15.57 18.94
CA ASP A 151 -23.40 15.42 19.15
C ASP A 151 -23.71 15.22 20.65
N PHE A 152 -22.90 14.43 21.36
CA PHE A 152 -23.03 14.26 22.81
C PHE A 152 -22.86 15.60 23.54
N TYR A 153 -21.81 16.37 23.22
CA TYR A 153 -21.55 17.70 23.78
C TYR A 153 -22.73 18.65 23.54
N ARG A 154 -23.18 18.78 22.29
CA ARG A 154 -24.28 19.67 21.92
C ARG A 154 -25.59 19.27 22.60
N SER A 155 -25.82 17.97 22.80
CA SER A 155 -27.00 17.50 23.54
C SER A 155 -27.02 17.93 25.02
N LEU A 156 -25.86 18.18 25.63
CA LEU A 156 -25.75 18.61 27.02
C LEU A 156 -25.79 20.14 27.18
N PHE A 157 -25.24 20.89 26.23
CA PHE A 157 -25.01 22.34 26.38
C PHE A 157 -25.78 23.22 25.39
N GLU A 158 -26.22 22.69 24.25
CA GLU A 158 -26.84 23.45 23.16
C GLU A 158 -28.31 23.07 22.92
N ASN A 159 -28.88 22.21 23.79
CA ASN A 159 -30.26 21.76 23.75
C ASN A 159 -30.61 21.02 22.43
N GLU A 160 -29.61 20.39 21.82
CA GLU A 160 -29.77 19.54 20.64
C GLU A 160 -30.20 18.12 21.00
N SER A 161 -30.57 17.33 20.00
CA SER A 161 -30.94 15.93 20.22
C SER A 161 -29.73 15.09 20.63
N PRO A 162 -29.87 14.13 21.57
CA PRO A 162 -28.77 13.26 21.95
C PRO A 162 -28.36 12.34 20.81
N PRO A 163 -27.10 11.90 20.78
CA PRO A 163 -26.66 10.90 19.82
C PRO A 163 -27.30 9.53 20.11
N GLU A 164 -27.17 8.61 19.17
CA GLU A 164 -27.63 7.23 19.36
C GLU A 164 -26.80 6.55 20.47
N PHE A 165 -27.48 6.21 21.57
CA PHE A 165 -26.89 5.51 22.71
C PHE A 165 -26.90 3.99 22.57
N ASN A 166 -27.63 3.43 21.60
CA ASN A 166 -27.59 2.00 21.35
C ASN A 166 -26.30 1.64 20.59
N PRO A 167 -25.38 0.85 21.19
CA PRO A 167 -24.10 0.49 20.56
C PRO A 167 -24.26 -0.34 19.28
N GLN A 168 -25.45 -0.88 18.99
CA GLN A 168 -25.71 -1.63 17.76
C GLN A 168 -26.24 -0.74 16.63
N ARG A 169 -26.74 0.47 16.95
CA ARG A 169 -27.39 1.37 15.98
C ARG A 169 -26.52 2.56 15.60
N CYS A 170 -25.51 2.90 16.41
CA CYS A 170 -24.56 3.95 16.06
C CYS A 170 -23.76 3.58 14.80
N LYS A 171 -23.11 4.57 14.16
CA LYS A 171 -22.34 4.35 12.92
C LYS A 171 -21.23 3.31 13.09
N LEU A 172 -20.38 3.46 14.11
CA LEU A 172 -19.33 2.47 14.41
C LEU A 172 -19.95 1.10 14.74
N GLY A 173 -21.01 1.08 15.53
CA GLY A 173 -21.73 -0.14 15.89
C GLY A 173 -22.14 -0.96 14.68
N ARG A 174 -22.69 -0.31 13.65
CA ARG A 174 -23.03 -0.99 12.38
C ARG A 174 -21.79 -1.57 11.69
N TRP A 175 -20.66 -0.86 11.70
CA TRP A 175 -19.41 -1.38 11.16
C TRP A 175 -18.83 -2.54 11.98
N LEU A 176 -18.89 -2.49 13.31
CA LEU A 176 -18.44 -3.55 14.22
C LEU A 176 -19.24 -4.84 14.09
N ASN A 177 -20.42 -4.79 13.48
CA ASN A 177 -21.21 -5.98 13.12
C ASN A 177 -21.04 -6.41 11.66
N SER A 178 -20.22 -5.70 10.88
CA SER A 178 -19.98 -6.03 9.48
C SER A 178 -19.10 -7.27 9.33
N LEU A 179 -19.25 -7.95 8.18
CA LEU A 179 -18.33 -9.02 7.80
C LEU A 179 -16.89 -8.49 7.64
N THR A 180 -16.72 -7.22 7.26
CA THR A 180 -15.40 -6.58 7.17
C THR A 180 -14.68 -6.59 8.51
N PHE A 181 -15.33 -6.13 9.58
CA PHE A 181 -14.74 -6.15 10.93
C PHE A 181 -14.47 -7.58 11.40
N GLU A 182 -15.38 -8.52 11.11
CA GLU A 182 -15.21 -9.94 11.43
C GLU A 182 -13.91 -10.49 10.80
N VAL A 183 -13.70 -10.25 9.50
CA VAL A 183 -12.51 -10.68 8.76
C VAL A 183 -11.25 -9.96 9.25
N MET A 184 -11.30 -8.64 9.47
CA MET A 184 -10.16 -7.88 10.00
C MET A 184 -9.65 -8.43 11.34
N CYS A 185 -10.58 -8.85 12.20
CA CYS A 185 -10.28 -9.40 13.51
C CYS A 185 -9.92 -10.89 13.51
N TYR A 186 -9.89 -11.56 12.35
CA TYR A 186 -9.75 -13.01 12.27
C TYR A 186 -8.52 -13.56 13.01
N ARG A 187 -7.36 -12.92 12.84
CA ARG A 187 -6.10 -13.25 13.56
C ARG A 187 -5.83 -12.31 14.75
N ALA A 188 -6.83 -11.56 15.21
CA ALA A 188 -6.73 -10.53 16.25
C ALA A 188 -7.93 -10.58 17.21
N SER A 189 -8.23 -11.78 17.71
CA SER A 189 -9.38 -12.02 18.61
C SER A 189 -9.30 -11.23 19.92
N ASP A 190 -8.09 -10.97 20.42
CA ASP A 190 -7.86 -10.16 21.62
C ASP A 190 -8.26 -8.70 21.40
N LEU A 191 -7.89 -8.11 20.25
CA LEU A 191 -8.30 -6.77 19.86
C LEU A 191 -9.80 -6.70 19.63
N ARG A 192 -10.40 -7.72 19.02
CA ARG A 192 -11.86 -7.79 18.82
C ARG A 192 -12.61 -7.67 20.14
N ILE A 193 -12.20 -8.43 21.15
CA ILE A 193 -12.83 -8.42 22.47
C ILE A 193 -12.70 -7.04 23.10
N LYS A 194 -11.49 -6.47 23.10
CA LYS A 194 -11.22 -5.13 23.66
C LYS A 194 -12.06 -4.04 22.98
N ILE A 195 -12.10 -4.03 21.65
CA ILE A 195 -12.88 -3.04 20.87
C ILE A 195 -14.37 -3.14 21.21
N LEU A 196 -14.94 -4.35 21.17
CA LEU A 196 -16.37 -4.54 21.43
C LEU A 196 -16.75 -4.20 22.89
N SER A 197 -15.91 -4.57 23.87
CA SER A 197 -16.16 -4.24 25.28
C SER A 197 -16.05 -2.74 25.52
N THR A 198 -14.97 -2.10 25.09
CA THR A 198 -14.75 -0.65 25.29
C THR A 198 -15.83 0.18 24.59
N HIS A 199 -16.25 -0.21 23.38
CA HIS A 199 -17.35 0.44 22.67
C HIS A 199 -18.68 0.30 23.42
N LYS A 200 -18.97 -0.86 24.00
CA LYS A 200 -20.18 -1.06 24.80
C LYS A 200 -20.15 -0.21 26.07
N ASP A 201 -19.03 -0.21 26.80
CA ASP A 201 -18.84 0.53 28.05
C ASP A 201 -18.96 2.05 27.81
N LEU A 202 -18.46 2.55 26.68
CA LEU A 202 -18.65 3.94 26.22
C LEU A 202 -20.14 4.33 26.17
N HIS A 203 -20.96 3.52 25.49
CA HIS A 203 -22.38 3.81 25.31
C HIS A 203 -23.18 3.69 26.62
N GLU A 204 -22.85 2.72 27.48
CA GLU A 204 -23.47 2.58 28.80
C GLU A 204 -23.13 3.78 29.70
N ALA A 205 -21.87 4.23 29.71
CA ALA A 205 -21.42 5.42 30.41
C ALA A 205 -22.16 6.67 29.94
N ALA A 206 -22.27 6.86 28.62
CA ALA A 206 -22.90 8.03 28.02
C ALA A 206 -24.38 8.14 28.32
N LYS A 207 -25.11 7.02 28.23
CA LYS A 207 -26.53 6.98 28.57
C LYS A 207 -26.78 7.36 30.05
N LEU A 208 -25.96 6.84 30.96
CA LEU A 208 -26.04 7.15 32.38
C LEU A 208 -25.66 8.62 32.65
N ALA A 209 -24.57 9.10 32.05
CA ALA A 209 -24.11 10.48 32.18
C ALA A 209 -25.18 11.47 31.73
N TYR A 210 -25.76 11.25 30.54
CA TYR A 210 -26.84 12.07 30.00
C TYR A 210 -28.07 12.10 30.93
N THR A 211 -28.46 10.93 31.45
CA THR A 211 -29.59 10.82 32.38
C THR A 211 -29.34 11.56 33.69
N PHE A 212 -28.15 11.45 34.27
CA PHE A 212 -27.78 12.18 35.48
C PHE A 212 -27.74 13.69 35.24
N TYR A 213 -27.19 14.11 34.10
CA TYR A 213 -27.09 15.52 33.72
C TYR A 213 -28.47 16.18 33.60
N LEU A 214 -29.41 15.57 32.86
CA LEU A 214 -30.77 16.10 32.69
C LEU A 214 -31.58 16.13 33.99
N ASN A 215 -31.32 15.19 34.90
CA ASN A 215 -31.97 15.14 36.20
C ASN A 215 -31.34 16.09 37.23
N GLY A 216 -30.42 16.97 36.83
CA GLY A 216 -29.75 17.92 37.74
C GLY A 216 -28.85 17.25 38.78
N ASN A 217 -28.24 16.10 38.43
CA ASN A 217 -27.25 15.39 39.24
C ASN A 217 -25.89 15.37 38.51
N LYS A 218 -25.40 16.54 38.10
CA LYS A 218 -24.20 16.68 37.26
C LYS A 218 -22.95 16.16 37.96
N GLU A 219 -22.88 16.21 39.29
CA GLU A 219 -21.77 15.61 40.06
C GLU A 219 -21.64 14.10 39.79
N LYS A 220 -22.76 13.38 39.63
CA LYS A 220 -22.75 11.94 39.27
C LYS A 220 -22.43 11.70 37.80
N ALA A 221 -22.72 12.67 36.93
CA ALA A 221 -22.39 12.59 35.51
C ALA A 221 -20.89 12.78 35.25
N LEU A 222 -20.21 13.62 36.04
CA LEU A 222 -18.80 13.96 35.85
C LEU A 222 -17.84 12.75 35.71
N PRO A 223 -17.80 11.76 36.64
CA PRO A 223 -16.90 10.61 36.49
C PRO A 223 -17.27 9.73 35.28
N LEU A 224 -18.55 9.67 34.89
CA LEU A 224 -18.98 8.95 33.70
C LEU A 224 -18.49 9.65 32.42
N VAL A 225 -18.49 10.98 32.39
CA VAL A 225 -17.94 11.76 31.26
C VAL A 225 -16.44 11.54 31.10
N ARG A 226 -15.70 11.42 32.20
CA ARG A 226 -14.29 11.03 32.17
C ARG A 226 -14.12 9.63 31.56
N MET A 227 -14.94 8.67 31.99
CA MET A 227 -14.93 7.30 31.46
C MET A 227 -15.28 7.25 29.95
N ILE A 228 -16.21 8.09 29.48
CA ILE A 228 -16.52 8.23 28.05
C ILE A 228 -15.26 8.63 27.28
N CYS A 229 -14.56 9.68 27.72
CA CYS A 229 -13.36 10.17 27.05
C CYS A 229 -12.23 9.13 27.07
N GLU A 230 -11.99 8.48 28.21
CA GLU A 230 -11.00 7.41 28.34
C GLU A 230 -11.29 6.24 27.39
N ASN A 231 -12.55 5.79 27.34
CA ASN A 231 -12.97 4.72 26.42
C ASN A 231 -12.83 5.14 24.95
N LEU A 232 -13.10 6.39 24.59
CA LEU A 232 -12.87 6.90 23.23
C LEU A 232 -11.38 6.85 22.84
N PHE A 233 -10.49 7.26 23.75
CA PHE A 233 -9.04 7.17 23.50
C PHE A 233 -8.57 5.71 23.35
N LEU A 234 -9.01 4.82 24.24
CA LEU A 234 -8.69 3.39 24.14
C LEU A 234 -9.21 2.78 22.85
N LEU A 235 -10.46 3.08 22.48
CA LEU A 235 -11.07 2.59 21.26
C LEU A 235 -10.31 3.07 20.01
N SER A 236 -9.93 4.35 19.97
CA SER A 236 -9.10 4.91 18.91
C SER A 236 -7.75 4.18 18.81
N SER A 237 -7.12 3.88 19.94
CA SER A 237 -5.85 3.14 19.97
C SER A 237 -6.00 1.72 19.44
N PHE A 238 -7.01 0.98 19.89
CA PHE A 238 -7.24 -0.40 19.45
C PHE A 238 -7.62 -0.50 17.98
N LEU A 239 -8.46 0.43 17.49
CA LEU A 239 -8.80 0.51 16.07
C LEU A 239 -7.58 0.87 15.22
N GLY A 240 -6.73 1.81 15.67
CA GLY A 240 -5.48 2.15 14.99
C GLY A 240 -4.56 0.93 14.86
N GLU A 241 -4.40 0.15 15.92
CA GLU A 241 -3.62 -1.09 15.88
C GLU A 241 -4.23 -2.14 14.93
N LEU A 242 -5.55 -2.33 14.97
CA LEU A 242 -6.25 -3.24 14.08
C LEU A 242 -6.07 -2.85 12.60
N ILE A 243 -6.24 -1.56 12.28
CA ILE A 243 -6.09 -1.03 10.92
C ILE A 243 -4.64 -1.20 10.44
N PHE A 244 -3.66 -0.92 11.30
CA PHE A 244 -2.25 -1.13 10.96
C PHE A 244 -1.95 -2.59 10.60
N ARG A 245 -2.43 -3.54 11.42
CA ARG A 245 -2.30 -4.98 11.15
C ARG A 245 -3.01 -5.38 9.86
N TRP A 246 -4.20 -4.82 9.62
CA TRP A 246 -4.97 -5.06 8.41
C TRP A 246 -4.24 -4.56 7.16
N GLU A 247 -3.86 -3.29 7.09
CA GLU A 247 -3.19 -2.73 5.90
C GLU A 247 -1.87 -3.44 5.57
N SER A 248 -1.18 -3.94 6.59
CA SER A 248 0.07 -4.70 6.41
C SER A 248 -0.14 -6.10 5.79
N SER A 249 -1.34 -6.69 5.84
CA SER A 249 -1.56 -8.10 5.46
C SER A 249 -3.00 -8.46 5.05
N LYS A 250 -3.80 -7.50 4.61
CA LYS A 250 -5.24 -7.65 4.31
C LYS A 250 -5.60 -8.82 3.40
N VAL A 251 -4.85 -9.02 2.31
CA VAL A 251 -5.08 -10.16 1.39
C VAL A 251 -4.82 -11.48 2.12
N LYS A 252 -3.72 -11.59 2.86
CA LYS A 252 -3.41 -12.80 3.63
C LYS A 252 -4.47 -13.09 4.68
N ILE A 253 -4.93 -12.07 5.43
CA ILE A 253 -5.97 -12.21 6.46
C ILE A 253 -7.29 -12.69 5.83
N LEU A 254 -7.69 -12.10 4.68
CA LEU A 254 -8.86 -12.54 3.93
C LEU A 254 -8.77 -14.00 3.51
N LEU A 255 -7.62 -14.41 2.97
CA LEU A 255 -7.41 -15.78 2.49
C LEU A 255 -7.38 -16.79 3.63
N ASP A 256 -6.73 -16.45 4.74
CA ASP A 256 -6.77 -17.24 5.97
C ASP A 256 -8.21 -17.45 6.46
N TYR A 257 -9.03 -16.39 6.48
CA TYR A 257 -10.44 -16.45 6.84
C TYR A 257 -11.22 -17.40 5.90
N ILE A 258 -11.09 -17.23 4.58
CA ILE A 258 -11.75 -18.09 3.58
C ILE A 258 -11.37 -19.57 3.74
N LYS A 259 -10.12 -19.85 4.10
CA LYS A 259 -9.63 -21.22 4.22
C LYS A 259 -10.22 -21.98 5.40
N GLU A 260 -10.35 -21.30 6.54
CA GLU A 260 -10.72 -21.93 7.80
C GLU A 260 -12.23 -21.83 8.07
N GLU A 261 -12.90 -20.77 7.61
CA GLU A 261 -14.33 -20.57 7.79
C GLU A 261 -15.15 -21.20 6.65
N SER A 262 -16.33 -21.71 6.97
CA SER A 262 -17.27 -22.23 5.96
C SER A 262 -18.25 -21.15 5.55
N LEU A 263 -18.16 -20.69 4.30
CA LEU A 263 -18.95 -19.59 3.79
C LEU A 263 -19.83 -20.07 2.64
N ARG A 264 -21.14 -19.84 2.76
CA ARG A 264 -22.06 -20.00 1.62
C ARG A 264 -22.02 -18.71 0.83
N GLY A 265 -21.02 -18.59 -0.05
CA GLY A 265 -20.66 -17.29 -0.58
C GLY A 265 -20.01 -17.28 -1.96
N GLY A 266 -19.54 -16.09 -2.34
CA GLY A 266 -18.76 -15.86 -3.54
C GLY A 266 -17.62 -14.90 -3.24
N LEU A 267 -16.44 -15.19 -3.76
CA LEU A 267 -15.34 -14.23 -3.85
C LEU A 267 -15.39 -13.57 -5.23
N PHE A 268 -15.58 -12.26 -5.25
CA PHE A 268 -15.62 -11.47 -6.47
C PHE A 268 -14.30 -10.75 -6.65
N VAL A 269 -13.63 -11.03 -7.76
CA VAL A 269 -12.43 -10.35 -8.20
C VAL A 269 -12.86 -9.27 -9.17
N ILE A 270 -12.83 -8.01 -8.74
CA ILE A 270 -13.24 -6.86 -9.54
C ILE A 270 -11.99 -6.14 -10.04
N THR A 271 -11.90 -6.01 -11.35
CA THR A 271 -10.79 -5.34 -12.02
C THR A 271 -11.27 -4.48 -13.19
N LEU A 272 -10.40 -3.58 -13.63
CA LEU A 272 -10.62 -2.73 -14.81
C LEU A 272 -9.90 -3.35 -16.01
N ASN A 273 -10.53 -3.25 -17.18
CA ASN A 273 -9.96 -3.75 -18.43
C ASN A 273 -8.55 -3.19 -18.74
N ARG A 274 -7.70 -3.98 -19.40
CA ARG A 274 -6.33 -3.61 -19.80
C ARG A 274 -6.27 -2.36 -20.69
N ALA A 275 -7.26 -2.10 -21.53
CA ALA A 275 -7.32 -0.88 -22.34
C ALA A 275 -7.39 0.40 -21.49
N ILE A 276 -8.04 0.33 -20.31
CA ILE A 276 -8.09 1.42 -19.33
C ILE A 276 -6.73 1.54 -18.63
N LEU A 277 -6.13 0.40 -18.24
CA LEU A 277 -4.82 0.36 -17.57
C LEU A 277 -3.66 0.85 -18.46
N GLN A 278 -3.80 0.75 -19.79
CA GLN A 278 -2.78 1.13 -20.77
C GLN A 278 -2.90 2.58 -21.28
N LEU A 279 -3.83 3.39 -20.75
CA LEU A 279 -3.89 4.81 -21.06
C LEU A 279 -2.60 5.49 -20.61
N ARG A 280 -1.66 5.67 -21.55
CA ARG A 280 -0.30 6.19 -21.37
C ARG A 280 -0.21 7.61 -20.75
N LYS A 281 -1.33 8.28 -20.45
CA LYS A 281 -1.37 9.66 -19.93
C LYS A 281 -2.32 9.81 -18.73
N SER A 282 -2.09 9.03 -17.68
CA SER A 282 -1.91 9.51 -16.30
C SER A 282 -2.19 8.36 -15.33
N HIS A 283 -1.16 7.92 -14.61
CA HIS A 283 -1.35 7.01 -13.45
C HIS A 283 -2.40 7.57 -12.46
N GLU A 284 -2.57 8.88 -12.45
CA GLU A 284 -3.57 9.61 -11.66
C GLU A 284 -5.03 9.28 -12.04
N GLU A 285 -5.39 9.22 -13.33
CA GLU A 285 -6.77 8.90 -13.74
C GLU A 285 -7.18 7.47 -13.38
N VAL A 286 -6.28 6.50 -13.56
CA VAL A 286 -6.52 5.11 -13.15
C VAL A 286 -6.62 4.99 -11.63
N SER A 287 -5.80 5.73 -10.89
CA SER A 287 -5.90 5.80 -9.42
C SER A 287 -7.22 6.41 -8.96
N ASN A 288 -7.66 7.51 -9.58
CA ASN A 288 -8.94 8.16 -9.26
C ASN A 288 -10.13 7.23 -9.52
N LEU A 289 -10.10 6.46 -10.61
CA LEU A 289 -11.11 5.44 -10.91
C LEU A 289 -11.22 4.38 -9.82
N LYS A 290 -10.07 3.88 -9.35
CA LYS A 290 -10.01 2.89 -8.27
C LYS A 290 -10.52 3.47 -6.96
N LEU A 291 -10.19 4.72 -6.66
CA LEU A 291 -10.69 5.44 -5.49
C LEU A 291 -12.21 5.62 -5.54
N GLU A 292 -12.78 5.95 -6.69
CA GLU A 292 -14.23 6.08 -6.86
C GLU A 292 -14.96 4.73 -6.68
N LEU A 293 -14.40 3.67 -7.25
CA LEU A 293 -14.92 2.31 -7.06
C LEU A 293 -14.88 1.91 -5.58
N SER A 294 -13.74 2.13 -4.91
CA SER A 294 -13.57 1.93 -3.48
C SER A 294 -14.63 2.69 -2.67
N HIS A 295 -14.77 3.99 -2.93
CA HIS A 295 -15.74 4.85 -2.24
C HIS A 295 -17.17 4.36 -2.42
N SER A 296 -17.60 4.12 -3.66
CA SER A 296 -18.94 3.61 -3.96
C SER A 296 -19.20 2.26 -3.27
N THR A 297 -18.20 1.39 -3.23
CA THR A 297 -18.32 0.08 -2.57
C THR A 297 -18.48 0.24 -1.06
N ARG A 298 -17.69 1.11 -0.43
CA ARG A 298 -17.78 1.40 1.02
C ARG A 298 -19.12 2.03 1.38
N GLU A 299 -19.64 2.96 0.58
CA GLU A 299 -20.96 3.57 0.80
C GLU A 299 -22.10 2.54 0.74
N ASN A 300 -22.04 1.60 -0.21
CA ASN A 300 -23.09 0.61 -0.40
C ASN A 300 -23.01 -0.58 0.57
N PHE A 301 -21.79 -0.99 0.96
CA PHE A 301 -21.56 -2.26 1.65
C PHE A 301 -20.63 -2.20 2.86
N GLY A 302 -20.02 -1.06 3.18
CA GLY A 302 -19.02 -0.96 4.26
C GLY A 302 -19.54 -1.39 5.63
N ASN A 303 -20.85 -1.29 5.86
CA ASN A 303 -21.54 -1.72 7.09
C ASN A 303 -22.39 -2.99 6.91
N SER A 304 -22.15 -3.75 5.84
CA SER A 304 -22.92 -4.97 5.55
C SER A 304 -22.50 -6.13 6.43
N GLU A 305 -23.48 -6.83 7.01
CA GLU A 305 -23.26 -8.06 7.79
C GLU A 305 -22.75 -9.24 6.94
N GLY A 306 -22.80 -9.14 5.61
CA GLY A 306 -22.46 -10.22 4.68
C GLY A 306 -21.54 -9.83 3.53
N VAL A 307 -20.90 -8.66 3.57
CA VAL A 307 -19.94 -8.23 2.54
C VAL A 307 -18.66 -7.73 3.19
N CYS A 308 -17.52 -8.26 2.77
CA CYS A 308 -16.19 -7.79 3.14
C CYS A 308 -15.47 -7.26 1.90
N LEU A 309 -14.95 -6.03 2.00
CA LEU A 309 -14.19 -5.37 0.95
C LEU A 309 -12.71 -5.38 1.30
N VAL A 310 -11.90 -5.88 0.36
CA VAL A 310 -10.44 -5.82 0.44
C VAL A 310 -9.89 -5.13 -0.80
N GLU A 311 -9.16 -4.06 -0.59
CA GLU A 311 -8.60 -3.23 -1.66
C GLU A 311 -7.09 -3.42 -1.71
N THR A 312 -6.52 -3.54 -2.90
CA THR A 312 -5.06 -3.66 -3.11
C THR A 312 -4.56 -2.58 -4.06
N ASP A 313 -3.28 -2.62 -4.48
CA ASP A 313 -2.65 -1.70 -5.46
C ASP A 313 -3.27 -1.77 -6.88
N GLY A 314 -4.53 -2.16 -6.97
CA GLY A 314 -5.32 -1.95 -8.17
C GLY A 314 -6.61 -2.72 -8.28
N ASN A 315 -6.84 -3.66 -7.38
CA ASN A 315 -7.96 -4.58 -7.48
C ASN A 315 -8.82 -4.52 -6.22
N LEU A 316 -10.09 -4.84 -6.41
CA LEU A 316 -11.08 -4.93 -5.34
C LEU A 316 -11.52 -6.38 -5.23
N TYR A 317 -11.35 -6.97 -4.05
CA TYR A 317 -11.91 -8.25 -3.71
C TYR A 317 -13.14 -8.04 -2.83
N LEU A 318 -14.27 -8.58 -3.24
CA LEU A 318 -15.48 -8.61 -2.45
C LEU A 318 -15.75 -10.05 -2.03
N LEU A 319 -15.64 -10.33 -0.73
CA LEU A 319 -16.12 -11.58 -0.15
C LEU A 319 -17.56 -11.39 0.29
N VAL A 320 -18.44 -12.28 -0.17
CA VAL A 320 -19.88 -12.14 0.02
C VAL A 320 -20.42 -13.42 0.64
N ASP A 321 -21.03 -13.31 1.81
CA ASP A 321 -21.82 -14.37 2.42
C ASP A 321 -23.27 -14.26 1.92
N THR A 322 -23.65 -15.13 0.99
CA THR A 322 -24.99 -15.13 0.39
C THR A 322 -26.09 -15.55 1.36
N SER A 323 -25.75 -16.13 2.51
CA SER A 323 -26.71 -16.41 3.57
C SER A 323 -27.15 -15.14 4.32
N ARG A 324 -26.28 -14.12 4.36
CA ARG A 324 -26.52 -12.83 5.03
C ARG A 324 -26.83 -11.71 4.04
N PHE A 325 -26.40 -11.84 2.77
CA PHE A 325 -26.52 -10.78 1.78
C PHE A 325 -26.89 -11.30 0.37
N PRO A 326 -27.98 -10.80 -0.25
CA PRO A 326 -28.45 -11.36 -1.52
C PRO A 326 -27.54 -10.97 -2.71
N PHE A 327 -27.19 -11.95 -3.53
CA PHE A 327 -26.41 -11.76 -4.75
C PHE A 327 -27.02 -10.73 -5.72
N SER A 328 -28.35 -10.66 -5.81
CA SER A 328 -29.06 -9.73 -6.71
C SER A 328 -28.72 -8.27 -6.42
N ARG A 329 -28.45 -7.92 -5.16
CA ARG A 329 -28.09 -6.55 -4.77
C ARG A 329 -26.68 -6.18 -5.24
N ILE A 330 -25.74 -7.11 -5.21
CA ILE A 330 -24.39 -6.91 -5.75
C ILE A 330 -24.45 -6.75 -7.27
N ARG A 331 -25.25 -7.57 -7.94
CA ARG A 331 -25.45 -7.45 -9.39
C ARG A 331 -26.00 -6.09 -9.79
N SER A 332 -27.04 -5.59 -9.11
CA SER A 332 -27.61 -4.25 -9.39
C SER A 332 -26.55 -3.17 -9.24
N TRP A 333 -25.79 -3.20 -8.15
CA TRP A 333 -24.71 -2.25 -7.89
C TRP A 333 -23.60 -2.31 -8.96
N LEU A 334 -23.19 -3.51 -9.38
CA LEU A 334 -22.21 -3.67 -10.46
C LEU A 334 -22.71 -3.08 -11.78
N GLU A 335 -23.99 -3.29 -12.11
CA GLU A 335 -24.62 -2.75 -13.32
C GLU A 335 -24.68 -1.21 -13.29
N GLU A 336 -25.10 -0.62 -12.16
CA GLU A 336 -25.14 0.83 -11.96
C GLU A 336 -23.75 1.46 -12.02
N THR A 337 -22.79 0.85 -11.33
CA THR A 337 -21.39 1.32 -11.28
C THR A 337 -20.73 1.27 -12.65
N ALA A 338 -20.90 0.16 -13.37
CA ALA A 338 -20.39 0.02 -14.74
C ALA A 338 -21.00 1.06 -15.70
N GLN A 339 -22.30 1.34 -15.59
CA GLN A 339 -22.95 2.39 -16.39
C GLN A 339 -22.43 3.79 -16.07
N ALA A 340 -22.23 4.11 -14.78
CA ALA A 340 -21.68 5.39 -14.35
C ALA A 340 -20.26 5.60 -14.90
N LEU A 341 -19.41 4.58 -14.80
CA LEU A 341 -18.07 4.57 -15.38
C LEU A 341 -18.11 4.74 -16.91
N ALA A 342 -18.95 3.98 -17.60
CA ALA A 342 -19.09 4.05 -19.05
C ALA A 342 -19.48 5.45 -19.53
N LYS A 343 -20.46 6.07 -18.87
CA LYS A 343 -20.93 7.43 -19.18
C LYS A 343 -19.83 8.47 -18.98
N LYS A 344 -19.09 8.37 -17.87
CA LYS A 344 -18.06 9.36 -17.51
C LYS A 344 -16.87 9.36 -18.48
N PHE A 345 -16.56 8.22 -19.10
CA PHE A 345 -15.37 8.07 -19.95
C PHE A 345 -15.66 7.81 -21.44
N ALA A 346 -16.93 7.92 -21.87
CA ALA A 346 -17.36 7.66 -23.25
C ALA A 346 -16.58 8.45 -24.32
N GLU A 347 -16.12 9.66 -24.00
CA GLU A 347 -15.37 10.52 -24.94
C GLU A 347 -13.88 10.16 -25.07
N ARG A 348 -13.32 9.46 -24.08
CA ARG A 348 -11.87 9.20 -23.98
C ARG A 348 -11.51 7.73 -24.17
N ILE A 349 -12.43 6.83 -23.83
CA ILE A 349 -12.24 5.38 -23.87
C ILE A 349 -13.42 4.79 -24.63
N LYS A 350 -13.11 4.03 -25.67
CA LYS A 350 -14.13 3.26 -26.39
C LYS A 350 -14.53 2.07 -25.50
N ASN A 351 -15.71 2.17 -24.88
CA ASN A 351 -16.31 1.15 -24.00
C ASN A 351 -15.46 0.79 -22.76
N PRO A 352 -15.48 1.60 -21.68
CA PRO A 352 -14.89 1.19 -20.40
C PRO A 352 -15.60 -0.06 -19.88
N VAL A 353 -14.85 -1.14 -19.62
CA VAL A 353 -15.42 -2.41 -19.12
C VAL A 353 -14.96 -2.63 -17.67
N LEU A 354 -15.93 -2.74 -16.77
CA LEU A 354 -15.75 -3.29 -15.43
C LEU A 354 -15.80 -4.82 -15.53
N SER A 355 -14.70 -5.49 -15.22
CA SER A 355 -14.60 -6.95 -15.28
C SER A 355 -14.70 -7.56 -13.89
N VAL A 356 -15.56 -8.57 -13.74
CA VAL A 356 -15.83 -9.23 -12.46
C VAL A 356 -15.71 -10.74 -12.64
N GLY A 357 -14.79 -11.35 -11.89
CA GLY A 357 -14.64 -12.79 -11.78
C GLY A 357 -15.30 -13.31 -10.51
N LEU A 358 -16.13 -14.34 -10.61
CA LEU A 358 -16.70 -15.02 -9.45
C LEU A 358 -15.93 -16.31 -9.19
N ILE A 359 -15.57 -16.53 -7.93
CA ILE A 359 -14.90 -17.73 -7.46
C ILE A 359 -15.68 -18.26 -6.27
N ASP A 360 -16.02 -19.55 -6.28
CA ASP A 360 -16.50 -20.25 -5.09
C ASP A 360 -15.37 -20.34 -4.04
N PRO A 361 -15.51 -19.71 -2.86
CA PRO A 361 -14.47 -19.74 -1.81
C PRO A 361 -14.16 -21.16 -1.31
N GLU A 362 -15.12 -22.10 -1.36
CA GLU A 362 -14.88 -23.47 -0.90
C GLU A 362 -13.86 -24.20 -1.79
N MET A 363 -13.82 -23.88 -3.08
CA MET A 363 -12.82 -24.45 -4.00
C MET A 363 -11.41 -23.99 -3.66
N LEU A 364 -11.26 -22.82 -3.01
CA LEU A 364 -9.96 -22.27 -2.64
C LEU A 364 -9.31 -22.98 -1.46
N LYS A 365 -10.08 -23.67 -0.61
CA LYS A 365 -9.58 -24.30 0.62
C LYS A 365 -8.51 -25.36 0.40
N SER A 366 -8.55 -26.01 -0.77
CA SER A 366 -7.58 -27.04 -1.16
C SER A 366 -6.19 -26.50 -1.49
N TYR A 367 -6.06 -25.19 -1.71
CA TYR A 367 -4.81 -24.54 -2.08
C TYR A 367 -4.14 -23.85 -0.88
N SER A 368 -2.81 -23.73 -0.89
CA SER A 368 -2.06 -22.89 0.03
C SER A 368 -2.34 -21.41 -0.20
N VAL A 369 -2.03 -20.56 0.79
CA VAL A 369 -2.30 -19.11 0.67
C VAL A 369 -1.51 -18.48 -0.49
N GLU A 370 -0.25 -18.89 -0.68
CA GLU A 370 0.59 -18.40 -1.79
C GLU A 370 0.03 -18.83 -3.15
N GLU A 371 -0.50 -20.06 -3.26
CA GLU A 371 -1.17 -20.52 -4.48
C GLU A 371 -2.44 -19.71 -4.77
N ILE A 372 -3.26 -19.43 -3.75
CA ILE A 372 -4.48 -18.62 -3.95
C ILE A 372 -4.12 -17.20 -4.39
N GLN A 373 -3.09 -16.58 -3.82
CA GLN A 373 -2.65 -15.25 -4.24
C GLN A 373 -2.27 -15.20 -5.73
N GLU A 374 -1.51 -16.19 -6.21
CA GLU A 374 -1.14 -16.27 -7.62
C GLU A 374 -2.33 -16.66 -8.51
N LEU A 375 -3.26 -17.49 -8.01
CA LEU A 375 -4.52 -17.82 -8.69
C LEU A 375 -5.38 -16.57 -8.91
N LEU A 376 -5.53 -15.72 -7.89
CA LEU A 376 -6.25 -14.45 -7.98
C LEU A 376 -5.58 -13.51 -8.98
N ARG A 377 -4.25 -13.47 -9.00
CA ARG A 377 -3.48 -12.70 -9.98
C ARG A 377 -3.71 -13.19 -11.42
N LEU A 378 -3.77 -14.51 -11.64
CA LEU A 378 -4.10 -15.08 -12.95
C LEU A 378 -5.55 -14.83 -13.36
N ALA A 379 -6.47 -14.87 -12.39
CA ALA A 379 -7.86 -14.50 -12.60
C ALA A 379 -7.98 -13.04 -13.07
N GLU A 380 -7.24 -12.12 -12.47
CA GLU A 380 -7.18 -10.71 -12.89
C GLU A 380 -6.65 -10.55 -14.31
N GLU A 381 -5.54 -11.21 -14.65
CA GLU A 381 -5.00 -11.20 -16.02
C GLU A 381 -6.04 -11.67 -17.05
N HIS A 382 -6.75 -12.75 -16.73
CA HIS A 382 -7.79 -13.31 -17.58
C HIS A 382 -8.98 -12.37 -17.77
N LEU A 383 -9.34 -11.62 -16.74
CA LEU A 383 -10.41 -10.62 -16.77
C LEU A 383 -10.01 -9.31 -17.47
N ALA A 384 -8.71 -9.00 -17.50
CA ALA A 384 -8.20 -7.77 -18.09
C ALA A 384 -8.09 -7.84 -19.62
N ILE A 385 -7.94 -9.04 -20.21
CA ILE A 385 -7.74 -9.26 -21.66
C ILE A 385 -9.07 -9.61 -22.33
N VAL A 386 -10.00 -8.66 -22.40
CA VAL A 386 -11.29 -8.89 -23.07
C VAL A 386 -11.70 -7.66 -23.88
N ASP A 387 -12.09 -7.84 -25.14
CA ASP A 387 -12.70 -6.77 -25.95
C ASP A 387 -14.23 -6.96 -25.93
N GLU A 388 -14.89 -6.37 -24.94
CA GLU A 388 -16.35 -6.48 -24.76
C GLU A 388 -17.05 -5.18 -25.19
N PRO A 389 -18.16 -5.27 -25.96
CA PRO A 389 -18.95 -4.10 -26.31
C PRO A 389 -19.79 -3.57 -25.13
N LYS A 390 -19.92 -4.33 -24.04
CA LYS A 390 -20.73 -3.97 -22.87
C LYS A 390 -19.86 -3.37 -21.75
N PRO A 391 -20.40 -2.44 -20.95
CA PRO A 391 -19.65 -1.79 -19.87
C PRO A 391 -19.39 -2.69 -18.65
N LEU A 392 -20.06 -3.84 -18.55
CA LEU A 392 -19.90 -4.81 -17.47
C LEU A 392 -19.66 -6.20 -18.05
N LEU A 393 -18.60 -6.86 -17.61
CA LEU A 393 -18.31 -8.27 -17.83
C LEU A 393 -18.37 -9.00 -16.49
N VAL A 394 -19.20 -10.05 -16.42
CA VAL A 394 -19.25 -10.94 -15.26
C VAL A 394 -18.97 -12.36 -15.74
N LYS A 395 -17.96 -13.02 -15.16
CA LYS A 395 -17.53 -14.37 -15.54
C LYS A 395 -17.37 -15.25 -14.31
N ASP A 396 -17.92 -16.47 -14.38
CA ASP A 396 -17.59 -17.50 -13.40
C ASP A 396 -16.19 -18.06 -13.71
N LEU A 397 -15.27 -17.90 -12.76
CA LEU A 397 -13.90 -18.36 -12.85
C LEU A 397 -13.68 -19.69 -12.13
N THR A 398 -14.67 -20.18 -11.39
CA THR A 398 -14.61 -21.45 -10.67
C THR A 398 -14.22 -22.63 -11.59
N PRO A 399 -14.78 -22.76 -12.81
CA PRO A 399 -14.39 -23.82 -13.74
C PRO A 399 -12.97 -23.67 -14.31
N HIS A 400 -12.37 -22.48 -14.22
CA HIS A 400 -11.02 -22.19 -14.73
C HIS A 400 -9.92 -22.39 -13.68
N LEU A 401 -10.28 -22.64 -12.41
CA LEU A 401 -9.31 -22.76 -11.32
C LEU A 401 -8.29 -23.89 -11.56
N GLU A 402 -8.69 -25.02 -12.14
CA GLU A 402 -7.77 -26.13 -12.45
C GLU A 402 -6.71 -25.72 -13.48
N GLU A 403 -7.11 -24.99 -14.53
CA GLU A 403 -6.18 -24.47 -15.55
C GLU A 403 -5.21 -23.45 -14.93
N PHE A 404 -5.73 -22.54 -14.12
CA PHE A 404 -4.91 -21.57 -13.40
C PHE A 404 -3.95 -22.25 -12.44
N PHE A 405 -4.39 -23.30 -11.74
CA PHE A 405 -3.58 -24.04 -10.79
C PHE A 405 -2.34 -24.66 -11.43
N VAL A 406 -2.46 -25.24 -12.63
CA VAL A 406 -1.30 -25.77 -13.36
C VAL A 406 -0.26 -24.67 -13.63
N ARG A 407 -0.71 -23.46 -14.00
CA ARG A 407 0.16 -22.30 -14.23
C ARG A 407 0.78 -21.81 -12.93
N VAL A 408 0.00 -21.72 -11.84
CA VAL A 408 0.48 -21.34 -10.49
C VAL A 408 1.54 -22.31 -10.00
N HIS A 409 1.30 -23.61 -10.09
CA HIS A 409 2.25 -24.61 -9.64
C HIS A 409 3.56 -24.53 -10.45
N ARG A 410 3.49 -24.31 -11.77
CA ARG A 410 4.69 -24.09 -12.60
C ARG A 410 5.43 -22.82 -12.18
N TYR A 411 4.72 -21.73 -11.94
CA TYR A 411 5.28 -20.46 -11.47
C TYR A 411 6.01 -20.63 -10.13
N LEU A 412 5.34 -21.15 -9.11
CA LEU A 412 5.92 -21.33 -7.77
C LEU A 412 7.11 -22.28 -7.78
N LYS A 413 7.04 -23.35 -8.58
CA LYS A 413 8.20 -24.23 -8.78
C LYS A 413 9.39 -23.46 -9.32
N ILE A 414 9.23 -22.70 -10.40
CA ILE A 414 10.36 -21.97 -11.00
C ILE A 414 10.84 -20.83 -10.10
N LYS A 415 9.93 -20.12 -9.42
CA LYS A 415 10.27 -19.11 -8.41
C LYS A 415 11.20 -19.68 -7.35
N ARG A 416 10.90 -20.88 -6.83
CA ARG A 416 11.78 -21.59 -5.91
C ARG A 416 13.16 -21.89 -6.51
N LEU A 417 13.21 -22.39 -7.75
CA LEU A 417 14.49 -22.65 -8.43
C LEU A 417 15.35 -21.39 -8.60
N VAL A 418 14.71 -20.24 -8.86
CA VAL A 418 15.41 -18.94 -8.91
C VAL A 418 15.98 -18.60 -7.54
N GLN A 419 15.20 -18.76 -6.46
CA GLN A 419 15.66 -18.52 -5.10
C GLN A 419 16.83 -19.44 -4.71
N GLU A 420 16.73 -20.73 -5.02
CA GLU A 420 17.79 -21.72 -4.79
C GLU A 420 19.08 -21.36 -5.55
N ALA A 421 18.97 -20.91 -6.81
CA ALA A 421 20.12 -20.46 -7.60
C ALA A 421 20.78 -19.21 -7.02
N LEU A 422 19.98 -18.28 -6.46
CA LEU A 422 20.48 -17.10 -5.76
C LEU A 422 21.19 -17.47 -4.46
N GLU A 423 20.63 -18.39 -3.67
CA GLU A 423 21.23 -18.89 -2.43
C GLU A 423 22.52 -19.67 -2.67
N ALA A 424 22.53 -20.55 -3.68
CA ALA A 424 23.69 -21.35 -4.07
C ALA A 424 24.76 -20.53 -4.83
N GLN A 425 24.41 -19.33 -5.30
CA GLN A 425 25.25 -18.50 -6.17
C GLN A 425 25.74 -19.24 -7.42
N GLU A 426 24.88 -20.09 -8.01
CA GLU A 426 25.23 -20.92 -9.16
C GLU A 426 24.10 -20.96 -10.20
N VAL A 427 24.48 -20.85 -11.47
CA VAL A 427 23.65 -21.13 -12.64
C VAL A 427 24.40 -22.05 -13.61
N ILE A 428 23.67 -22.73 -14.50
CA ILE A 428 24.29 -23.58 -15.51
C ILE A 428 24.50 -22.80 -16.79
N LEU A 429 25.71 -22.87 -17.35
CA LEU A 429 26.07 -22.18 -18.59
C LEU A 429 25.83 -23.09 -19.81
N TYR A 430 24.94 -22.66 -20.71
CA TYR A 430 24.79 -23.24 -22.04
C TYR A 430 25.36 -22.28 -23.08
N LEU A 431 26.02 -22.81 -24.08
CA LEU A 431 26.74 -22.03 -25.09
C LEU A 431 26.14 -22.35 -26.45
N GLN A 432 25.80 -21.31 -27.20
CA GLN A 432 25.35 -21.43 -28.59
C GLN A 432 26.33 -20.72 -29.53
N PRO A 433 26.90 -21.40 -30.53
CA PRO A 433 27.89 -20.80 -31.43
C PRO A 433 27.24 -19.84 -32.42
N LEU A 434 27.95 -18.75 -32.72
CA LEU A 434 27.66 -17.86 -33.83
C LEU A 434 28.46 -18.29 -35.06
N HIS A 435 27.83 -18.31 -36.23
CA HIS A 435 28.42 -18.77 -37.48
C HIS A 435 28.60 -17.63 -38.46
N VAL A 436 29.74 -17.57 -39.15
CA VAL A 436 29.96 -16.60 -40.24
C VAL A 436 29.03 -16.96 -41.40
N LEU A 437 28.10 -16.08 -41.74
CA LEU A 437 27.05 -16.39 -42.72
C LEU A 437 27.61 -16.77 -44.10
N SER A 438 28.63 -16.03 -44.56
CA SER A 438 29.23 -16.21 -45.88
C SER A 438 29.88 -17.60 -46.05
N SER A 439 30.61 -18.08 -45.05
CA SER A 439 31.33 -19.35 -45.10
C SER A 439 30.58 -20.52 -44.46
N GLY A 440 29.60 -20.24 -43.59
CA GLY A 440 28.92 -21.22 -42.73
C GLY A 440 29.79 -21.76 -41.60
N LYS A 441 31.08 -21.38 -41.50
CA LYS A 441 32.00 -21.87 -40.48
C LYS A 441 31.73 -21.22 -39.12
N ALA A 442 32.01 -21.95 -38.05
CA ALA A 442 31.95 -21.40 -36.69
C ALA A 442 32.96 -20.24 -36.54
N SER A 443 32.50 -19.12 -35.99
CA SER A 443 33.34 -17.94 -35.73
C SER A 443 34.31 -18.15 -34.55
N GLY A 444 34.01 -19.12 -33.69
CA GLY A 444 34.60 -19.25 -32.36
C GLY A 444 33.96 -18.29 -31.35
N TRP A 445 32.87 -17.62 -31.71
CA TRP A 445 32.08 -16.77 -30.82
C TRP A 445 30.84 -17.51 -30.35
N PHE A 446 30.43 -17.25 -29.12
CA PHE A 446 29.31 -17.95 -28.49
C PHE A 446 28.42 -17.00 -27.73
N GLU A 447 27.12 -17.22 -27.78
CA GLU A 447 26.19 -16.65 -26.81
C GLU A 447 26.13 -17.57 -25.58
N CYS A 448 26.29 -16.98 -24.41
CA CYS A 448 26.15 -17.64 -23.14
C CYS A 448 24.72 -17.50 -22.62
N LEU A 449 24.03 -18.62 -22.55
CA LEU A 449 22.63 -18.75 -22.18
C LEU A 449 22.54 -19.48 -20.85
N VAL A 450 22.03 -18.78 -19.84
CA VAL A 450 21.87 -19.34 -18.50
C VAL A 450 20.72 -20.34 -18.44
N ARG A 451 20.89 -21.37 -17.60
CA ARG A 451 19.90 -22.41 -17.32
C ARG A 451 19.83 -22.68 -15.83
N LEU A 452 18.64 -23.08 -15.38
CA LEU A 452 18.44 -23.65 -14.05
C LEU A 452 18.21 -25.15 -14.18
N LYS A 453 18.35 -25.87 -13.07
CA LYS A 453 18.09 -27.30 -12.98
C LYS A 453 17.13 -27.55 -11.85
N ASP A 454 16.12 -28.39 -12.08
CA ASP A 454 15.25 -28.83 -10.99
C ASP A 454 15.82 -30.03 -10.23
N GLU A 455 15.15 -30.41 -9.14
CA GLU A 455 15.52 -31.57 -8.30
C GLU A 455 15.57 -32.91 -9.06
N LYS A 456 14.94 -33.00 -10.25
CA LYS A 456 14.93 -34.18 -11.11
C LYS A 456 15.92 -34.07 -12.27
N ASP A 457 16.88 -33.17 -12.14
CA ASP A 457 17.89 -32.87 -13.13
C ASP A 457 17.36 -32.32 -14.47
N GLN A 458 16.12 -31.84 -14.52
CA GLN A 458 15.55 -31.24 -15.72
C GLN A 458 16.03 -29.81 -15.88
N ILE A 459 16.47 -29.49 -17.10
CA ILE A 459 16.98 -28.18 -17.46
C ILE A 459 15.82 -27.23 -17.74
N ILE A 460 15.78 -26.11 -17.03
CA ILE A 460 14.81 -25.03 -17.19
C ILE A 460 15.46 -23.91 -17.99
N SER A 461 14.79 -23.49 -19.07
CA SER A 461 15.30 -22.46 -19.97
C SER A 461 15.04 -21.05 -19.44
N ALA A 462 15.89 -20.09 -19.85
CA ALA A 462 15.76 -18.68 -19.48
C ALA A 462 14.37 -18.11 -19.77
N GLY A 463 13.73 -18.50 -20.88
CA GLY A 463 12.38 -18.05 -21.23
C GLY A 463 11.31 -18.40 -20.19
N GLU A 464 11.55 -19.35 -19.30
CA GLU A 464 10.62 -19.72 -18.23
C GLU A 464 10.86 -18.98 -16.91
N PHE A 465 12.11 -18.65 -16.57
CA PHE A 465 12.45 -18.05 -15.27
C PHE A 465 12.80 -16.56 -15.33
N ILE A 466 13.26 -16.04 -16.47
CA ILE A 466 13.55 -14.59 -16.65
C ILE A 466 12.31 -13.73 -16.38
N PRO A 467 11.09 -14.07 -16.84
CA PRO A 467 9.89 -13.32 -16.47
C PRO A 467 9.62 -13.29 -14.96
N ILE A 468 10.02 -14.35 -14.24
CA ILE A 468 9.86 -14.46 -12.78
C ILE A 468 10.91 -13.61 -12.07
N VAL A 469 12.17 -13.68 -12.51
CA VAL A 469 13.26 -12.80 -12.03
C VAL A 469 12.84 -11.33 -12.16
N ALA A 470 12.29 -10.94 -13.31
CA ALA A 470 11.85 -9.58 -13.53
C ALA A 470 10.67 -9.18 -12.62
N ARG A 471 9.68 -10.07 -12.51
CA ARG A 471 8.47 -9.85 -11.69
C ARG A 471 8.78 -9.72 -10.20
N GLU A 472 9.69 -10.54 -9.69
CA GLU A 472 10.08 -10.57 -8.28
C GLU A 472 11.14 -9.49 -7.96
N ASN A 473 11.48 -8.62 -8.92
CA ASN A 473 12.53 -7.59 -8.81
C ASN A 473 13.91 -8.16 -8.45
N LEU A 474 14.23 -9.35 -8.97
CA LEU A 474 15.47 -10.09 -8.70
C LEU A 474 16.52 -9.92 -9.81
N GLN A 475 16.36 -8.97 -10.73
CA GLN A 475 17.28 -8.77 -11.86
C GLN A 475 18.73 -8.57 -11.41
N GLU A 476 18.96 -7.62 -10.49
CA GLU A 476 20.28 -7.30 -9.95
C GLU A 476 20.96 -8.49 -9.25
N PRO A 477 20.36 -9.14 -8.24
CA PRO A 477 20.99 -10.28 -7.58
C PRO A 477 21.19 -11.46 -8.53
N PHE A 478 20.31 -11.65 -9.52
CA PHE A 478 20.44 -12.72 -10.50
C PHE A 478 21.61 -12.48 -11.45
N ASP A 479 21.73 -11.29 -12.03
CA ASP A 479 22.86 -10.92 -12.90
C ASP A 479 24.20 -11.06 -12.18
N LEU A 480 24.26 -10.71 -10.88
CA LEU A 480 25.46 -10.90 -10.07
C LEU A 480 25.85 -12.39 -9.96
N VAL A 481 24.89 -13.31 -9.81
CA VAL A 481 25.14 -14.76 -9.83
C VAL A 481 25.66 -15.21 -11.19
N VAL A 482 25.08 -14.70 -12.28
CA VAL A 482 25.55 -15.00 -13.65
C VAL A 482 27.00 -14.57 -13.82
N LEU A 483 27.35 -13.34 -13.42
CA LEU A 483 28.71 -12.80 -13.54
C LEU A 483 29.72 -13.59 -12.70
N LYS A 484 29.38 -13.94 -11.45
CA LYS A 484 30.23 -14.78 -10.60
C LYS A 484 30.44 -16.17 -11.19
N THR A 485 29.39 -16.77 -11.74
CA THR A 485 29.48 -18.08 -12.40
C THR A 485 30.42 -17.99 -13.61
N LEU A 486 30.26 -16.98 -14.46
CA LEU A 486 31.13 -16.71 -15.61
C LEU A 486 32.59 -16.51 -15.19
N LEU A 487 32.85 -15.69 -14.15
CA LEU A 487 34.18 -15.48 -13.57
C LEU A 487 34.82 -16.81 -13.14
N SER A 488 34.06 -17.69 -12.49
CA SER A 488 34.54 -19.00 -12.03
C SER A 488 34.88 -19.95 -13.18
N ARG A 489 34.14 -19.87 -14.31
CA ARG A 489 34.29 -20.74 -15.48
C ARG A 489 35.08 -20.09 -16.62
N LEU A 490 35.64 -18.91 -16.40
CA LEU A 490 36.23 -18.10 -17.47
C LEU A 490 37.41 -18.78 -18.18
N ARG A 491 38.26 -19.47 -17.42
CA ARG A 491 39.39 -20.23 -17.96
C ARG A 491 38.96 -21.41 -18.81
N ASP A 492 37.82 -22.02 -18.47
CA ASP A 492 37.24 -23.11 -19.24
C ASP A 492 36.66 -22.61 -20.56
N LEU A 493 35.95 -21.49 -20.53
CA LEU A 493 35.42 -20.82 -21.72
C LEU A 493 36.55 -20.41 -22.69
N ALA A 494 37.62 -19.81 -22.17
CA ALA A 494 38.74 -19.33 -22.99
C ALA A 494 39.54 -20.44 -23.71
N LYS A 495 39.32 -21.72 -23.39
CA LYS A 495 39.95 -22.85 -24.11
C LYS A 495 39.46 -22.97 -25.55
N PHE A 496 38.23 -22.55 -25.83
CA PHE A 496 37.60 -22.74 -27.14
C PHE A 496 36.88 -21.48 -27.66
N ALA A 497 36.40 -20.61 -26.77
CA ALA A 497 35.71 -19.37 -27.14
C ALA A 497 36.72 -18.23 -27.35
N LYS A 498 36.64 -17.58 -28.51
CA LYS A 498 37.37 -16.34 -28.80
C LYS A 498 36.62 -15.10 -28.32
N LYS A 499 35.29 -15.19 -28.24
CA LYS A 499 34.40 -14.11 -27.80
C LYS A 499 33.12 -14.71 -27.22
N ILE A 500 32.64 -14.18 -26.12
CA ILE A 500 31.37 -14.57 -25.51
C ILE A 500 30.41 -13.39 -25.44
N PHE A 501 29.15 -13.63 -25.73
CA PHE A 501 28.06 -12.71 -25.57
C PHE A 501 27.28 -13.09 -24.30
N ILE A 502 26.97 -12.12 -23.45
CA ILE A 502 26.26 -12.33 -22.17
C ILE A 502 25.08 -11.38 -22.07
N ASN A 503 23.95 -11.87 -21.60
CA ASN A 503 22.75 -11.07 -21.39
C ASN A 503 22.74 -10.50 -19.97
N LEU A 504 22.51 -9.20 -19.82
CA LEU A 504 22.32 -8.52 -18.53
C LEU A 504 21.15 -7.56 -18.61
N TYR A 505 20.44 -7.38 -17.49
CA TYR A 505 19.39 -6.38 -17.41
C TYR A 505 19.98 -4.97 -17.36
N PRO A 506 19.46 -4.01 -18.14
CA PRO A 506 19.92 -2.62 -18.06
C PRO A 506 19.78 -2.01 -16.68
N ARG A 507 18.77 -2.38 -15.90
CA ARG A 507 18.65 -1.91 -14.51
C ARG A 507 19.86 -2.32 -13.66
N SER A 508 20.50 -3.46 -13.93
CA SER A 508 21.58 -3.98 -13.09
C SER A 508 22.84 -3.12 -13.07
N PHE A 509 23.04 -2.23 -14.04
CA PHE A 509 24.19 -1.30 -14.03
C PHE A 509 23.98 -0.10 -13.09
N SER A 510 22.84 0.00 -12.38
CA SER A 510 22.75 0.89 -11.21
C SER A 510 23.46 0.33 -9.98
N SER A 511 23.65 -1.00 -9.90
CA SER A 511 24.34 -1.65 -8.80
C SER A 511 25.86 -1.60 -8.97
N GLU A 512 26.56 -1.09 -7.96
CA GLU A 512 28.03 -1.05 -7.97
C GLU A 512 28.64 -2.46 -7.89
N ASP A 513 28.01 -3.39 -7.17
CA ASP A 513 28.48 -4.78 -7.06
C ASP A 513 28.47 -5.49 -8.43
N VAL A 514 27.40 -5.26 -9.22
CA VAL A 514 27.30 -5.78 -10.59
C VAL A 514 28.38 -5.15 -11.48
N LEU A 515 28.57 -3.83 -11.39
CA LEU A 515 29.59 -3.13 -12.16
C LEU A 515 31.00 -3.61 -11.81
N GLU A 516 31.30 -3.84 -10.53
CA GLU A 516 32.59 -4.38 -10.08
C GLU A 516 32.83 -5.80 -10.62
N ALA A 517 31.85 -6.70 -10.46
CA ALA A 517 31.95 -8.07 -11.00
C ALA A 517 32.11 -8.08 -12.53
N LEU A 518 31.42 -7.19 -13.24
CA LEU A 518 31.51 -7.05 -14.68
C LEU A 518 32.89 -6.50 -15.12
N ARG A 519 33.44 -5.50 -14.42
CA ARG A 519 34.81 -4.99 -14.66
C ARG A 519 35.85 -6.08 -14.46
N GLU A 520 35.73 -6.86 -13.38
CA GLU A 520 36.61 -7.98 -13.12
C GLU A 520 36.53 -9.03 -14.23
N LEU A 521 35.32 -9.37 -14.67
CA LEU A 521 35.10 -10.33 -15.75
C LEU A 521 35.75 -9.84 -17.06
N ALA A 522 35.55 -8.58 -17.43
CA ALA A 522 36.14 -8.00 -18.63
C ALA A 522 37.68 -7.98 -18.58
N LEU A 523 38.26 -7.62 -17.43
CA LEU A 523 39.72 -7.60 -17.23
C LEU A 523 40.31 -9.00 -17.39
N ARG A 524 39.77 -10.00 -16.67
CA ARG A 524 40.27 -11.38 -16.73
C ARG A 524 40.03 -12.02 -18.10
N ALA A 525 38.94 -11.68 -18.79
CA ALA A 525 38.67 -12.19 -20.14
C ALA A 525 39.73 -11.69 -21.13
N LYS A 526 40.09 -10.41 -21.01
CA LYS A 526 41.15 -9.78 -21.81
C LYS A 526 42.52 -10.43 -21.56
N GLU A 527 42.86 -10.73 -20.31
CA GLU A 527 44.10 -11.45 -19.96
C GLU A 527 44.18 -12.84 -20.63
N LEU A 528 43.02 -13.46 -20.89
CA LEU A 528 42.90 -14.76 -21.56
C LEU A 528 42.72 -14.64 -23.08
N ASN A 529 42.85 -13.44 -23.66
CA ASN A 529 42.61 -13.16 -25.09
C ASN A 529 41.19 -13.54 -25.57
N MET A 530 40.20 -13.46 -24.69
CA MET A 530 38.79 -13.71 -25.00
C MET A 530 38.01 -12.39 -24.97
N GLY A 531 37.26 -12.11 -26.04
CA GLY A 531 36.35 -10.96 -26.09
C GLY A 531 35.11 -11.17 -25.23
N LEU A 532 34.57 -10.09 -24.67
CA LEU A 532 33.31 -10.07 -23.93
C LEU A 532 32.39 -9.04 -24.56
N VAL A 533 31.16 -9.45 -24.87
CA VAL A 533 30.10 -8.57 -25.38
C VAL A 533 28.89 -8.67 -24.46
N VAL A 534 28.36 -7.53 -24.03
CA VAL A 534 27.15 -7.48 -23.23
C VAL A 534 25.95 -7.17 -24.11
N GLU A 535 24.94 -8.02 -24.06
CA GLU A 535 23.68 -7.88 -24.78
C GLU A 535 22.66 -7.16 -23.90
N VAL A 536 21.95 -6.20 -24.50
CA VAL A 536 20.96 -5.36 -23.82
C VAL A 536 19.68 -5.28 -24.64
N THR A 537 18.55 -5.61 -24.00
CA THR A 537 17.22 -5.70 -24.62
C THR A 537 16.32 -4.48 -24.34
N GLU A 538 16.53 -3.75 -23.22
CA GLU A 538 15.65 -2.62 -22.83
C GLU A 538 16.17 -1.26 -23.35
N TYR A 539 15.55 -0.78 -24.43
CA TYR A 539 15.89 0.48 -25.10
C TYR A 539 15.63 1.74 -24.25
N GLU A 540 14.68 1.70 -23.31
CA GLU A 540 14.31 2.86 -22.48
C GLU A 540 15.43 3.27 -21.52
N GLU A 541 16.09 2.30 -20.89
CA GLU A 541 17.18 2.58 -19.95
C GLU A 541 18.45 3.05 -20.67
N LEU A 542 18.72 2.47 -21.86
CA LEU A 542 19.78 2.89 -22.78
C LEU A 542 19.59 4.33 -23.29
N SER A 543 18.37 4.87 -23.20
CA SER A 543 18.08 6.25 -23.59
C SER A 543 18.69 7.28 -22.62
N LYS A 544 19.05 6.89 -21.39
CA LYS A 544 19.55 7.77 -20.33
C LYS A 544 21.05 8.11 -20.53
N PRO A 545 21.45 9.38 -20.66
CA PRO A 545 22.84 9.77 -20.93
C PRO A 545 23.86 9.29 -19.88
N ASP A 546 23.47 9.28 -18.60
CA ASP A 546 24.36 8.85 -17.51
C ASP A 546 24.64 7.34 -17.55
N PHE A 547 23.69 6.56 -18.05
CA PHE A 547 23.86 5.13 -18.28
C PHE A 547 24.94 4.88 -19.33
N VAL A 548 24.83 5.54 -20.49
CA VAL A 548 25.80 5.43 -21.59
C VAL A 548 27.21 5.82 -21.16
N LYS A 549 27.36 6.88 -20.34
CA LYS A 549 28.66 7.27 -19.78
C LYS A 549 29.25 6.18 -18.89
N LYS A 550 28.44 5.56 -18.03
CA LYS A 550 28.88 4.41 -17.21
C LYS A 550 29.34 3.26 -18.09
N LEU A 551 28.57 2.87 -19.11
CA LEU A 551 28.97 1.80 -20.04
C LEU A 551 30.31 2.09 -20.73
N LYS A 552 30.49 3.32 -21.24
CA LYS A 552 31.71 3.76 -21.93
C LYS A 552 32.96 3.71 -21.04
N SER A 553 32.84 4.09 -19.76
CA SER A 553 33.95 4.11 -18.80
C SER A 553 34.57 2.73 -18.54
N ASN A 554 33.86 1.65 -18.89
CA ASN A 554 34.25 0.28 -18.60
C ASN A 554 34.94 -0.44 -19.78
N ASN A 555 35.13 0.22 -20.93
CA ASN A 555 35.79 -0.36 -22.13
C ASN A 555 35.22 -1.72 -22.56
N MET A 556 33.89 -1.89 -22.49
CA MET A 556 33.19 -3.11 -22.88
C MET A 556 32.54 -2.94 -24.25
N GLU A 557 32.44 -4.04 -25.00
CA GLU A 557 31.65 -4.09 -26.24
C GLU A 557 30.19 -4.39 -25.88
N PHE A 558 29.25 -3.68 -26.51
CA PHE A 558 27.82 -3.95 -26.35
C PHE A 558 27.17 -4.42 -27.65
N ALA A 559 26.15 -5.26 -27.52
CA ALA A 559 25.23 -5.63 -28.58
C ALA A 559 23.83 -5.18 -28.22
N VAL A 560 23.12 -4.60 -29.20
CA VAL A 560 21.69 -4.30 -29.06
C VAL A 560 20.88 -5.50 -29.53
N ASP A 561 20.03 -6.03 -28.65
CA ASP A 561 19.25 -7.24 -28.90
C ASP A 561 17.81 -6.94 -29.37
N ASP A 562 17.14 -7.93 -29.97
CA ASP A 562 15.75 -7.85 -30.48
C ASP A 562 15.48 -6.70 -31.48
N PHE A 563 16.48 -6.31 -32.29
CA PHE A 563 16.34 -5.18 -33.20
C PHE A 563 15.40 -5.51 -34.37
N GLY A 564 14.37 -4.68 -34.56
CA GLY A 564 13.37 -4.84 -35.62
C GLY A 564 12.06 -5.51 -35.19
N SER A 565 11.87 -5.82 -33.91
CA SER A 565 10.64 -6.37 -33.32
C SER A 565 9.46 -5.38 -33.26
N GLY A 566 9.72 -4.07 -33.43
CA GLY A 566 8.70 -3.00 -33.51
C GLY A 566 8.98 -1.77 -32.63
N TYR A 567 9.88 -1.88 -31.64
CA TYR A 567 10.25 -0.82 -30.69
C TYR A 567 11.67 -0.25 -30.89
N ALA A 568 12.36 -0.68 -31.93
CA ALA A 568 13.72 -0.27 -32.25
C ALA A 568 13.81 1.24 -32.55
N ASN A 569 14.43 2.02 -31.66
CA ASN A 569 14.67 3.45 -31.86
C ASN A 569 15.98 3.66 -32.63
N PHE A 570 15.89 3.99 -33.92
CA PHE A 570 17.05 4.25 -34.79
C PHE A 570 17.93 5.41 -34.28
N GLU A 571 17.33 6.44 -33.68
CA GLU A 571 18.04 7.57 -33.08
C GLU A 571 18.94 7.11 -31.93
N LEU A 572 18.43 6.18 -31.11
CA LEU A 572 19.18 5.62 -29.99
C LEU A 572 20.41 4.85 -30.47
N ILE A 573 20.28 3.99 -31.47
CA ILE A 573 21.43 3.25 -32.01
C ILE A 573 22.47 4.18 -32.63
N GLY A 574 22.03 5.20 -33.38
CA GLY A 574 22.93 6.22 -33.93
C GLY A 574 23.79 6.87 -32.85
N ARG A 575 23.14 7.33 -31.77
CA ARG A 575 23.84 7.95 -30.63
C ARG A 575 24.79 6.98 -29.91
N LEU A 576 24.37 5.74 -29.66
CA LEU A 576 25.23 4.73 -29.01
C LEU A 576 26.45 4.37 -29.86
N THR A 577 26.30 4.44 -31.19
CA THR A 577 27.39 4.24 -32.16
C THR A 577 28.35 5.43 -32.16
N GLU A 578 27.85 6.67 -32.18
CA GLU A 578 28.67 7.89 -32.08
C GLU A 578 29.54 7.89 -30.82
N GLU A 579 28.98 7.41 -29.70
CA GLU A 579 29.68 7.27 -28.42
C GLU A 579 30.65 6.08 -28.37
N LYS A 580 30.70 5.25 -29.43
CA LYS A 580 31.53 4.04 -29.58
C LYS A 580 31.29 2.98 -28.51
N VAL A 581 30.04 2.82 -28.08
CA VAL A 581 29.64 1.86 -27.04
C VAL A 581 29.16 0.54 -27.66
N VAL A 582 28.40 0.60 -28.74
CA VAL A 582 27.81 -0.57 -29.40
C VAL A 582 28.69 -1.05 -30.55
N SER A 583 28.88 -2.37 -30.64
CA SER A 583 29.66 -3.03 -31.70
C SER A 583 28.79 -3.96 -32.56
N PHE A 584 27.65 -4.44 -32.04
CA PHE A 584 26.78 -5.38 -32.73
C PHE A 584 25.31 -5.01 -32.61
N VAL A 585 24.54 -5.42 -33.61
CA VAL A 585 23.08 -5.45 -33.59
C VAL A 585 22.63 -6.87 -33.88
N LYS A 586 21.76 -7.41 -33.02
CA LYS A 586 21.09 -8.68 -33.22
C LYS A 586 19.71 -8.42 -33.81
N ILE A 587 19.47 -8.99 -34.99
CA ILE A 587 18.22 -8.86 -35.73
C ILE A 587 17.25 -9.92 -35.22
N ASP A 588 16.13 -9.45 -34.68
CA ASP A 588 15.08 -10.30 -34.13
C ASP A 588 14.63 -11.35 -35.15
N GLY A 589 14.55 -12.60 -34.70
CA GLY A 589 14.21 -13.71 -35.56
C GLY A 589 12.77 -13.65 -36.10
N SER A 590 11.85 -12.89 -35.47
CA SER A 590 10.50 -12.69 -36.05
C SER A 590 10.53 -11.86 -37.34
N LEU A 591 11.44 -10.87 -37.43
CA LEU A 591 11.66 -10.09 -38.65
C LEU A 591 12.29 -10.97 -39.74
N VAL A 592 13.30 -11.77 -39.36
CA VAL A 592 13.99 -12.72 -40.24
C VAL A 592 13.02 -13.74 -40.85
N LYS A 593 12.17 -14.36 -40.01
CA LYS A 593 11.16 -15.35 -40.45
C LYS A 593 10.12 -14.73 -41.39
N ARG A 594 9.59 -13.55 -41.07
CA ARG A 594 8.57 -12.87 -41.90
C ARG A 594 9.12 -12.36 -43.24
N ALA A 595 10.41 -12.08 -43.34
CA ALA A 595 11.06 -11.63 -44.58
C ALA A 595 11.11 -12.70 -45.70
N ILE A 596 10.89 -13.98 -45.37
CA ILE A 596 10.74 -15.03 -46.39
C ILE A 596 9.46 -14.79 -47.21
N SER A 597 8.32 -14.59 -46.54
CA SER A 597 7.00 -14.60 -47.17
C SER A 597 6.45 -13.22 -47.56
N SER A 598 7.14 -12.13 -47.17
CA SER A 598 6.71 -10.77 -47.47
C SER A 598 7.84 -9.91 -48.02
N GLU A 599 7.66 -9.40 -49.24
CA GLU A 599 8.59 -8.49 -49.90
C GLU A 599 8.70 -7.12 -49.20
N SER A 600 7.60 -6.63 -48.63
CA SER A 600 7.62 -5.39 -47.84
C SER A 600 8.44 -5.57 -46.56
N ILE A 601 8.26 -6.69 -45.85
CA ILE A 601 9.07 -7.01 -44.66
C ILE A 601 10.54 -7.26 -45.04
N ARG A 602 10.79 -7.89 -46.19
CA ARG A 602 12.16 -8.04 -46.71
C ARG A 602 12.83 -6.69 -46.99
N SER A 603 12.09 -5.73 -47.53
CA SER A 603 12.59 -4.36 -47.74
C SER A 603 12.90 -3.65 -46.43
N VAL A 604 12.09 -3.87 -45.39
CA VAL A 604 12.38 -3.39 -44.02
C VAL A 604 13.66 -4.03 -43.49
N LEU A 605 13.81 -5.35 -43.59
CA LEU A 605 15.02 -6.07 -43.18
C LEU A 605 16.26 -5.55 -43.90
N ASP A 606 16.23 -5.40 -45.23
CA ASP A 606 17.33 -4.87 -46.02
C ASP A 606 17.71 -3.44 -45.56
N SER A 607 16.73 -2.60 -45.21
CA SER A 607 16.95 -1.22 -44.73
C SER A 607 17.57 -1.18 -43.33
N VAL A 608 17.09 -2.04 -42.42
CA VAL A 608 17.60 -2.20 -41.05
C VAL A 608 19.06 -2.65 -41.09
N VAL A 609 19.37 -3.63 -41.94
CA VAL A 609 20.73 -4.14 -42.13
C VAL A 609 21.63 -3.07 -42.74
N LEU A 610 21.15 -2.34 -43.76
CA LEU A 610 21.93 -1.26 -44.36
C LEU A 610 22.30 -0.18 -43.33
N LEU A 611 21.35 0.25 -42.50
CA LEU A 611 21.61 1.22 -41.43
C LEU A 611 22.68 0.71 -40.45
N ALA A 612 22.58 -0.53 -39.99
CA ALA A 612 23.57 -1.11 -39.09
C ALA A 612 24.98 -1.09 -39.72
N LEU A 613 25.09 -1.37 -41.01
CA LEU A 613 26.35 -1.33 -41.76
C LEU A 613 26.90 0.09 -41.93
N ASP A 614 26.04 1.07 -42.21
CA ASP A 614 26.42 2.49 -42.34
C ASP A 614 26.93 3.06 -41.02
N LEU A 615 26.30 2.66 -39.90
CA LEU A 615 26.75 2.94 -38.53
C LEU A 615 28.00 2.13 -38.16
N GLY A 616 28.26 1.06 -38.89
CA GLY A 616 29.45 0.27 -38.79
C GLY A 616 29.45 -0.85 -37.78
N LEU A 617 28.26 -1.30 -37.42
CA LEU A 617 27.99 -2.37 -36.49
C LEU A 617 28.04 -3.74 -37.20
N GLY A 618 28.48 -4.76 -36.47
CA GLY A 618 28.31 -6.14 -36.90
C GLY A 618 26.85 -6.57 -36.78
N VAL A 619 26.39 -7.42 -37.71
CA VAL A 619 25.00 -7.88 -37.75
C VAL A 619 24.93 -9.36 -37.40
N VAL A 620 24.14 -9.70 -36.38
CA VAL A 620 23.83 -11.08 -36.00
C VAL A 620 22.37 -11.35 -36.34
N TYR A 621 22.07 -12.37 -37.13
CA TYR A 621 20.68 -12.78 -37.39
C TYR A 621 20.30 -13.94 -36.47
N GLU A 622 19.18 -13.79 -35.77
CA GLU A 622 18.67 -14.80 -34.85
C GLU A 622 17.66 -15.75 -35.49
N PHE A 623 17.39 -16.86 -34.79
CA PHE A 623 16.48 -17.94 -35.20
C PHE A 623 16.67 -18.42 -36.65
N VAL A 624 17.92 -18.54 -37.08
CA VAL A 624 18.27 -19.18 -38.35
C VAL A 624 18.04 -20.69 -38.24
N GLU A 625 16.88 -21.14 -38.72
CA GLU A 625 16.36 -22.50 -38.47
C GLU A 625 16.35 -23.43 -39.70
N ASN A 626 16.44 -22.88 -40.91
CA ASN A 626 16.34 -23.68 -42.14
C ASN A 626 17.20 -23.14 -43.29
N GLN A 627 17.34 -23.95 -44.34
CA GLN A 627 18.15 -23.64 -45.52
C GLN A 627 17.62 -22.44 -46.32
N GLU A 628 16.30 -22.21 -46.31
CA GLU A 628 15.66 -21.11 -47.03
C GLU A 628 16.04 -19.76 -46.41
N LEU A 629 16.02 -19.68 -45.08
CA LEU A 629 16.52 -18.53 -44.31
C LEU A 629 17.98 -18.24 -44.62
N ILE A 630 18.84 -19.27 -44.63
CA ILE A 630 20.26 -19.12 -44.98
C ILE A 630 20.43 -18.51 -46.37
N SER A 631 19.66 -19.00 -47.33
CA SER A 631 19.73 -18.55 -48.73
C SER A 631 19.29 -17.09 -48.85
N LEU A 632 18.21 -16.71 -48.16
CA LEU A 632 17.78 -15.32 -48.06
C LEU A 632 18.87 -14.43 -47.42
N LEU A 633 19.36 -14.80 -46.24
CA LEU A 633 20.32 -13.99 -45.50
C LEU A 633 21.66 -13.81 -46.23
N ARG A 634 22.15 -14.85 -46.93
CA ARG A 634 23.37 -14.76 -47.75
C ARG A 634 23.22 -13.82 -48.95
N SER A 635 22.02 -13.69 -49.49
CA SER A 635 21.75 -12.77 -50.60
C SER A 635 21.66 -11.29 -50.17
N ILE A 636 21.42 -11.00 -48.88
CA ILE A 636 21.33 -9.62 -48.38
C ILE A 636 22.64 -8.84 -48.60
N PRO A 637 23.82 -9.31 -48.13
CA PRO A 637 25.08 -8.60 -48.38
C PRO A 637 25.36 -8.39 -49.86
N GLU A 638 25.02 -9.34 -50.74
CA GLU A 638 25.22 -9.21 -52.19
C GLU A 638 24.35 -8.09 -52.79
N ARG A 639 23.08 -7.96 -52.35
CA ARG A 639 22.20 -6.86 -52.75
C ARG A 639 22.67 -5.50 -52.22
N LEU A 640 23.22 -5.47 -51.00
CA LEU A 640 23.62 -4.23 -50.33
C LEU A 640 25.05 -3.78 -50.67
N ARG A 641 25.91 -4.66 -51.20
CA ARG A 641 27.28 -4.34 -51.67
C ARG A 641 27.31 -3.27 -52.77
N ALA A 642 26.23 -3.10 -53.53
CA ALA A 642 26.12 -2.01 -54.50
C ALA A 642 25.98 -0.61 -53.86
N LYS A 643 25.77 -0.54 -52.54
CA LYS A 643 25.41 0.70 -51.81
C LYS A 643 26.37 1.09 -50.67
N THR A 644 27.40 0.31 -50.38
CA THR A 644 28.29 0.51 -49.21
C THR A 644 29.74 0.82 -49.62
N PRO A 645 30.48 1.67 -48.87
CA PRO A 645 31.88 1.96 -49.15
C PRO A 645 32.77 0.71 -49.06
N GLN A 646 33.62 0.51 -50.05
CA GLN A 646 34.58 -0.59 -50.17
C GLN A 646 35.60 -0.57 -49.02
N ASN A 647 35.35 -1.27 -47.91
CA ASN A 647 36.41 -1.78 -47.00
C ASN A 647 35.92 -2.66 -45.82
N ARG A 648 34.84 -3.43 -45.97
CA ARG A 648 34.39 -4.35 -44.89
C ARG A 648 34.57 -5.82 -45.27
N LYS A 649 35.15 -6.60 -44.35
CA LYS A 649 35.40 -8.04 -44.51
C LYS A 649 34.09 -8.82 -44.34
N GLY A 650 33.98 -10.00 -44.95
CA GLY A 650 32.80 -10.88 -44.84
C GLY A 650 32.54 -11.50 -43.45
N GLU A 651 33.20 -10.97 -42.41
CA GLU A 651 33.12 -11.38 -41.00
C GLU A 651 32.05 -10.57 -40.22
N ASP A 652 31.47 -9.53 -40.83
CA ASP A 652 30.50 -8.63 -40.20
C ASP A 652 29.05 -9.19 -40.17
N PHE A 653 28.81 -10.35 -40.79
CA PHE A 653 27.49 -10.99 -40.82
C PHE A 653 27.53 -12.37 -40.18
N LEU A 654 26.83 -12.50 -39.07
CA LEU A 654 26.76 -13.72 -38.26
C LEU A 654 25.34 -14.27 -38.25
N GLY A 655 25.23 -15.59 -38.18
CA GLY A 655 23.96 -16.29 -38.04
C GLY A 655 23.97 -17.14 -36.78
N GLN A 656 22.85 -17.12 -36.07
CA GLN A 656 22.61 -17.93 -34.88
C GLN A 656 21.25 -18.61 -34.97
N GLY A 657 21.20 -19.90 -34.68
CA GLY A 657 19.96 -20.66 -34.69
C GLY A 657 20.16 -22.17 -34.83
N TYR A 658 19.05 -22.90 -34.74
CA TYR A 658 19.05 -24.36 -34.67
C TYR A 658 19.47 -25.04 -35.97
N TYR A 659 19.49 -24.32 -37.10
CA TYR A 659 20.10 -24.81 -38.33
C TYR A 659 21.58 -25.15 -38.11
N TYR A 660 22.30 -24.35 -37.32
CA TYR A 660 23.71 -24.53 -37.04
C TYR A 660 23.95 -25.44 -35.83
N SER A 661 23.39 -25.05 -34.69
CA SER A 661 23.52 -25.78 -33.43
C SER A 661 22.47 -25.32 -32.43
N ARG A 662 21.95 -26.27 -31.66
CA ARG A 662 21.22 -25.96 -30.42
C ARG A 662 22.22 -25.49 -29.35
N PRO A 663 21.79 -24.68 -28.37
CA PRO A 663 22.57 -24.44 -27.15
C PRO A 663 22.93 -25.76 -26.47
N ALA A 664 24.18 -25.90 -26.05
CA ALA A 664 24.68 -27.09 -25.36
C ALA A 664 25.44 -26.70 -24.09
N PRO A 665 25.46 -27.55 -23.04
CA PRO A 665 26.12 -27.23 -21.78
C PRO A 665 27.62 -27.01 -21.98
N LEU A 666 28.26 -26.19 -21.14
CA LEU A 666 29.70 -25.92 -21.18
C LEU A 666 30.55 -27.20 -21.26
N GLU A 667 30.17 -28.24 -20.52
CA GLU A 667 30.87 -29.52 -20.45
C GLU A 667 30.88 -30.28 -21.80
N PHE A 668 29.89 -30.04 -22.66
CA PHE A 668 29.88 -30.58 -24.02
C PHE A 668 30.98 -29.94 -24.87
N TRP A 669 31.13 -28.61 -24.78
CA TRP A 669 32.12 -27.86 -25.55
C TRP A 669 33.55 -28.10 -25.08
N LEU A 670 33.77 -28.35 -23.79
CA LEU A 670 35.09 -28.70 -23.26
C LEU A 670 35.62 -30.06 -23.75
N LYS A 671 34.73 -30.95 -24.19
CA LYS A 671 35.09 -32.28 -24.70
C LYS A 671 35.29 -32.32 -26.21
N LYS A 672 34.88 -31.27 -26.92
CA LYS A 672 34.87 -31.17 -28.37
C LYS A 672 36.09 -30.42 -28.86
#